data_AF-A0A7R9GR08-F1
#
_entry.id   AF-A0A7R9GR08-F1
#
_cell.length_a   1.000
_cell.length_b   1.000
_cell.length_c   1.000
_cell.angle_alpha   90.00
_cell.angle_beta   90.00
_cell.angle_gamma   90.00
#
_symmetry.space_group_name_H-M   'P 1'
#
loop_
_entity.id
_entity.type
_entity.pdbx_description
1 polymer ?
#
loop_
_entity_poly.entity_id
_entity_poly.type
_entity_poly.pdbx_seq_one_letter_code
_entity_poly.pdbx_strand_id
1 'polypeptide(L)'
;MCYLLQTDCWKQLLDLMENREKRLQAAGEIHRFHRDVAEALSRIQEKNAALPDDLGRDLNSVLALIRKHEGFENDLVALEAQLQVLVEDSARLQAAYPGQNANQLAQQQEIVLRNWTALQERAANRREELQSSSDLQRFLTQVRDLMNWAAGLRTTMMTEEKVRDAASAQTLKAEHEAVKAEIEAREESFQAVVEMGQTMVLQDHYAAQEVEEKFKQLLEERQKLHTAWQHKKVHLDQLIDLHFFLRDAKQIDTISGSQEVALANPDFGTTVEEVDAQVKKHDAFEKLLGTQEEKVVALQEHGDKLLAQNHFESATIAKRLSEVVQRRNKVHELCGNRRHRLEDALLHAQFVRDVGEVRVVSAESWIGEKQKKLEAEANKVEVNSMEDKIKKLQKHQAFQAELAAHKGRIDHIKDKGEKLVAKRHKASREIKSQLEHLLAAWRQLLQESNNRGRGLEEAQDILEFNNQVEKIEAWIRDKEMMVQAGDTGRDYEHCLALQRKLDDFDSDMRVDDSRIKSINTLADKLIRQGRSDTRSVQQRRDDLINNFILQKIELNSSSSIDLDSKIGVFNFQEHDQEARRLVQKYPDMSTPIRSKLSELQESWRNLQLLARQRKEALTVAYTLHKFHADLREIEAWVADTIKRMDSSELPATISEAEAMLELHQERKVALPFAEIDGRLEAFKNLKYFGMRLSANYSEQEDITPSLARLEELRRTLLAAWEERRSRLDQAHQLQLFKEQADQADSWLASKEAFLHNDDLGDSLSSVEMLLRKHEAFEKMVTAQAGRVEELERLSLEIVADHHYDSAGITQRLQAVVSRKDRLKESSMARRRRLQESKQLQQFLRNMYEVEGWIHQKQQVASDENYRDPTNLQSKIQKHAAFESELSANRGRVAAVTNEGEKLIGAGHFAGMEIQTRLDELDAAWRQLQDTSQLKRDRLNDAYQALVFSATLEEQETWMDEVEQQLQSEDHGKDLSSVEHLLKRHTLLEGDVHNHGEPMDQIKMAASTFQESNHFMRDEIQDRAREIISR
;
A
#
# COMPACT_ATOMS: atom_id res chain seq x y z
N MET A 1 -43.33 116.72 -59.17
CA MET A 1 -42.52 115.64 -59.77
C MET A 1 -41.12 115.52 -59.14
N CYS A 2 -40.51 116.60 -58.61
CA CYS A 2 -39.21 116.52 -57.89
C CYS A 2 -39.26 115.93 -56.45
N TYR A 3 -40.38 115.98 -55.74
CA TYR A 3 -40.49 115.50 -54.34
C TYR A 3 -40.54 113.96 -54.21
N LEU A 4 -41.02 113.24 -55.24
CA LEU A 4 -41.09 111.77 -55.26
C LEU A 4 -39.74 111.10 -55.59
N LEU A 5 -38.88 111.76 -56.39
CA LEU A 5 -37.52 111.30 -56.71
C LEU A 5 -36.55 111.44 -55.53
N GLN A 6 -36.78 112.41 -54.65
CA GLN A 6 -35.92 112.68 -53.49
C GLN A 6 -36.10 111.65 -52.36
N THR A 7 -37.31 111.09 -52.22
CA THR A 7 -37.62 110.01 -51.27
C THR A 7 -37.06 108.64 -51.69
N ASP A 8 -37.00 108.33 -52.99
CA ASP A 8 -36.44 107.06 -53.49
C ASP A 8 -34.91 107.03 -53.41
N CYS A 9 -34.23 108.16 -53.64
CA CYS A 9 -32.78 108.26 -53.47
C CYS A 9 -32.34 108.12 -52.00
N TRP A 10 -33.14 108.63 -51.04
CA TRP A 10 -32.86 108.49 -49.61
C TRP A 10 -33.06 107.04 -49.12
N LYS A 11 -34.10 106.35 -49.59
CA LYS A 11 -34.29 104.91 -49.33
C LYS A 11 -33.14 104.08 -49.88
N GLN A 12 -32.68 104.35 -51.11
CA GLN A 12 -31.49 103.69 -51.65
C GLN A 12 -30.23 103.94 -50.82
N LEU A 13 -30.06 105.14 -50.26
CA LEU A 13 -28.91 105.45 -49.41
C LEU A 13 -28.98 104.73 -48.06
N LEU A 14 -30.16 104.65 -47.45
CA LEU A 14 -30.42 103.86 -46.24
C LEU A 14 -30.20 102.37 -46.49
N ASP A 15 -30.69 101.83 -47.61
CA ASP A 15 -30.45 100.44 -48.01
C ASP A 15 -28.94 100.19 -48.24
N LEU A 16 -28.21 101.15 -48.81
CA LEU A 16 -26.75 101.05 -48.98
C LEU A 16 -26.00 101.11 -47.64
N MET A 17 -26.46 101.94 -46.68
CA MET A 17 -25.90 102.01 -45.33
C MET A 17 -26.16 100.72 -44.56
N GLU A 18 -27.38 100.21 -44.58
CA GLU A 18 -27.77 98.95 -43.94
C GLU A 18 -27.03 97.76 -44.58
N ASN A 19 -26.88 97.74 -45.91
CA ASN A 19 -26.07 96.73 -46.61
C ASN A 19 -24.58 96.82 -46.24
N ARG A 20 -24.05 98.03 -46.03
CA ARG A 20 -22.66 98.22 -45.58
C ARG A 20 -22.48 97.77 -44.14
N GLU A 21 -23.43 98.07 -43.26
CA GLU A 21 -23.43 97.63 -41.86
C GLU A 21 -23.47 96.10 -41.77
N LYS A 22 -24.38 95.45 -42.51
CA LYS A 22 -24.44 93.98 -42.62
C LYS A 22 -23.12 93.37 -43.12
N ARG A 23 -22.47 94.00 -44.11
CA ARG A 23 -21.15 93.56 -44.61
C ARG A 23 -20.03 93.73 -43.59
N LEU A 24 -20.05 94.80 -42.80
CA LEU A 24 -19.06 95.04 -41.74
C LEU A 24 -19.26 94.10 -40.54
N GLN A 25 -20.51 93.81 -40.17
CA GLN A 25 -20.84 92.81 -39.17
C GLN A 25 -20.37 91.42 -39.61
N ALA A 26 -20.67 91.02 -40.85
CA ALA A 26 -20.17 89.77 -41.43
C ALA A 26 -18.64 89.67 -41.42
N ALA A 27 -17.95 90.74 -41.83
CA ALA A 27 -16.49 90.79 -41.76
C ALA A 27 -15.97 90.68 -40.31
N GLY A 28 -16.63 91.33 -39.36
CA GLY A 28 -16.28 91.26 -37.93
C GLY A 28 -16.41 89.86 -37.34
N GLU A 29 -17.48 89.13 -37.68
CA GLU A 29 -17.68 87.74 -37.26
C GLU A 29 -16.63 86.80 -37.89
N ILE A 30 -16.35 86.94 -39.18
CA ILE A 30 -15.33 86.13 -39.87
C ILE A 30 -13.92 86.39 -39.32
N HIS A 31 -13.57 87.65 -39.02
CA HIS A 31 -12.28 87.98 -38.41
C HIS A 31 -12.15 87.45 -36.98
N ARG A 32 -13.24 87.47 -36.20
CA ARG A 32 -13.27 86.85 -34.87
C ARG A 32 -13.00 85.35 -34.97
N PHE A 33 -13.70 84.67 -35.86
CA PHE A 33 -13.50 83.25 -36.12
C PHE A 33 -12.05 82.94 -36.54
N HIS A 34 -11.45 83.71 -37.45
CA HIS A 34 -10.05 83.51 -37.85
C HIS A 34 -9.06 83.66 -36.68
N ARG A 35 -9.30 84.60 -35.76
CA ARG A 35 -8.47 84.76 -34.56
C ARG A 35 -8.64 83.56 -33.63
N ASP A 36 -9.87 83.12 -33.41
CA ASP A 36 -10.18 82.01 -32.51
C ASP A 36 -9.63 80.68 -33.08
N VAL A 37 -9.63 80.52 -34.42
CA VAL A 37 -8.91 79.44 -35.14
C VAL A 37 -7.40 79.50 -34.92
N ALA A 38 -6.78 80.68 -35.04
CA ALA A 38 -5.35 80.84 -34.82
C ALA A 38 -4.95 80.50 -33.37
N GLU A 39 -5.77 80.90 -32.40
CA GLU A 39 -5.58 80.55 -30.99
C GLU A 39 -5.73 79.04 -30.75
N ALA A 40 -6.75 78.41 -31.35
CA ALA A 40 -6.95 76.97 -31.30
C ALA A 40 -5.75 76.20 -31.88
N LEU A 41 -5.26 76.60 -33.06
CA LEU A 41 -4.07 75.99 -33.68
C LEU A 41 -2.82 76.17 -32.81
N SER A 42 -2.62 77.33 -32.19
CA SER A 42 -1.51 77.57 -31.27
C SER A 42 -1.57 76.64 -30.05
N ARG A 43 -2.76 76.45 -29.46
CA ARG A 43 -2.96 75.53 -28.31
C ARG A 43 -2.71 74.08 -28.70
N ILE A 44 -3.20 73.65 -29.87
CA ILE A 44 -2.95 72.29 -30.38
C ILE A 44 -1.44 72.08 -30.59
N GLN A 45 -0.74 73.05 -31.17
CA GLN A 45 0.71 72.97 -31.39
C GLN A 45 1.51 72.95 -30.08
N GLU A 46 1.11 73.75 -29.09
CA GLU A 46 1.71 73.75 -27.76
C GLU A 46 1.54 72.39 -27.06
N LYS A 47 0.31 71.84 -27.07
CA LYS A 47 0.04 70.51 -26.50
C LYS A 47 0.80 69.40 -27.24
N ASN A 48 0.93 69.49 -28.56
CA ASN A 48 1.72 68.54 -29.34
C ASN A 48 3.23 68.61 -29.01
N ALA A 49 3.77 69.79 -28.76
CA ALA A 49 5.17 69.97 -28.36
C ALA A 49 5.44 69.54 -26.91
N ALA A 50 4.42 69.58 -26.05
CA ALA A 50 4.51 69.19 -24.65
C ALA A 50 4.52 67.66 -24.42
N LEU A 51 4.24 66.85 -25.44
CA LEU A 51 4.33 65.39 -25.39
C LEU A 51 5.81 64.95 -25.40
N PRO A 52 6.33 64.38 -24.29
CA PRO A 52 7.70 63.84 -24.25
C PRO A 52 7.80 62.56 -25.08
N ASP A 53 9.02 62.09 -25.35
CA ASP A 53 9.28 60.77 -25.97
C ASP A 53 9.85 59.74 -24.96
N ASP A 54 10.07 60.14 -23.69
CA ASP A 54 10.58 59.25 -22.64
C ASP A 54 9.54 58.19 -22.22
N LEU A 55 9.99 56.95 -22.07
CA LEU A 55 9.18 55.78 -21.72
C LEU A 55 9.50 55.20 -20.33
N GLY A 56 10.43 55.80 -19.58
CA GLY A 56 10.83 55.34 -18.24
C GLY A 56 11.80 54.16 -18.25
N ARG A 57 12.52 53.96 -17.13
CA ARG A 57 13.60 52.94 -16.99
C ARG A 57 13.29 51.82 -16.00
N ASP A 58 12.30 52.02 -15.16
CA ASP A 58 11.82 51.08 -14.15
C ASP A 58 10.30 51.21 -13.98
N LEU A 59 9.65 50.19 -13.42
CA LEU A 59 8.19 50.13 -13.32
C LEU A 59 7.57 51.37 -12.65
N ASN A 60 8.20 51.90 -11.61
CA ASN A 60 7.67 53.08 -10.91
C ASN A 60 7.77 54.34 -11.79
N SER A 61 8.88 54.51 -12.51
CA SER A 61 9.06 55.61 -13.46
C SER A 61 8.04 55.55 -14.60
N VAL A 62 7.75 54.35 -15.15
CA VAL A 62 6.74 54.20 -16.21
C VAL A 62 5.33 54.48 -15.70
N LEU A 63 4.97 53.95 -14.53
CA LEU A 63 3.65 54.22 -13.92
C LEU A 63 3.44 55.70 -13.61
N ALA A 64 4.49 56.42 -13.21
CA ALA A 64 4.42 57.87 -13.03
C ALA A 64 4.20 58.60 -14.36
N LEU A 65 4.85 58.15 -15.45
CA LEU A 65 4.66 58.69 -16.79
C LEU A 65 3.25 58.40 -17.33
N ILE A 66 2.69 57.21 -17.08
CA ILE A 66 1.30 56.85 -17.43
C ILE A 66 0.32 57.80 -16.73
N ARG A 67 0.44 57.99 -15.41
CA ARG A 67 -0.43 58.93 -14.67
C ARG A 67 -0.33 60.36 -15.19
N LYS A 68 0.88 60.80 -15.54
CA LYS A 68 1.09 62.12 -16.14
C LYS A 68 0.44 62.22 -17.53
N HIS A 69 0.48 61.14 -18.31
CA HIS A 69 -0.15 61.08 -19.62
C HIS A 69 -1.68 61.02 -19.52
N GLU A 70 -2.26 60.26 -18.60
CA GLU A 70 -3.70 60.29 -18.30
C GLU A 70 -4.17 61.71 -17.94
N GLY A 71 -3.38 62.44 -17.14
CA GLY A 71 -3.62 63.86 -16.86
C GLY A 71 -3.60 64.73 -18.12
N PHE A 72 -2.66 64.49 -19.03
CA PHE A 72 -2.60 65.19 -20.33
C PHE A 72 -3.81 64.85 -21.22
N GLU A 73 -4.27 63.61 -21.24
CA GLU A 73 -5.45 63.21 -22.02
C GLU A 73 -6.74 63.81 -21.46
N ASN A 74 -6.86 63.95 -20.15
CA ASN A 74 -7.96 64.69 -19.53
C ASN A 74 -7.96 66.18 -19.96
N ASP A 75 -6.79 66.81 -20.06
CA ASP A 75 -6.68 68.18 -20.62
C ASP A 75 -7.13 68.24 -22.08
N LEU A 76 -6.89 67.19 -22.87
CA LEU A 76 -7.33 67.12 -24.26
C LEU A 76 -8.86 67.09 -24.37
N VAL A 77 -9.57 66.40 -23.47
CA VAL A 77 -11.04 66.40 -23.45
C VAL A 77 -11.60 67.81 -23.28
N ALA A 78 -10.99 68.63 -22.42
CA ALA A 78 -11.39 70.03 -22.25
C ALA A 78 -11.13 70.87 -23.50
N LEU A 79 -10.01 70.62 -24.20
CA LEU A 79 -9.70 71.28 -25.48
C LEU A 79 -10.67 70.83 -26.58
N GLU A 80 -11.07 69.56 -26.63
CA GLU A 80 -12.05 69.01 -27.56
C GLU A 80 -13.39 69.75 -27.48
N ALA A 81 -13.89 70.00 -26.27
CA ALA A 81 -15.12 70.76 -26.07
C ALA A 81 -15.03 72.20 -26.61
N GLN A 82 -13.87 72.86 -26.45
CA GLN A 82 -13.64 74.20 -27.01
C GLN A 82 -13.58 74.17 -28.54
N LEU A 83 -12.96 73.15 -29.13
CA LEU A 83 -12.88 72.97 -30.58
C LEU A 83 -14.26 72.65 -31.18
N GLN A 84 -15.10 71.91 -30.46
CA GLN A 84 -16.47 71.63 -30.91
C GLN A 84 -17.29 72.91 -31.05
N VAL A 85 -17.21 73.83 -30.08
CA VAL A 85 -17.86 75.15 -30.17
C VAL A 85 -17.36 75.92 -31.39
N LEU A 86 -16.05 75.86 -31.68
CA LEU A 86 -15.46 76.51 -32.85
C LEU A 86 -15.96 75.88 -34.17
N VAL A 87 -16.13 74.56 -34.22
CA VAL A 87 -16.69 73.84 -35.37
C VAL A 87 -18.17 74.20 -35.59
N GLU A 88 -18.96 74.30 -34.52
CA GLU A 88 -20.36 74.71 -34.57
C GLU A 88 -20.50 76.17 -35.05
N ASP A 89 -19.62 77.07 -34.58
CA ASP A 89 -19.60 78.47 -35.04
C ASP A 89 -19.20 78.56 -36.52
N SER A 90 -18.21 77.77 -36.96
CA SER A 90 -17.84 77.65 -38.38
C SER A 90 -19.03 77.23 -39.25
N ALA A 91 -19.79 76.19 -38.83
CA ALA A 91 -20.96 75.71 -39.56
C ALA A 91 -22.06 76.78 -39.63
N ARG A 92 -22.31 77.52 -38.54
CA ARG A 92 -23.23 78.65 -38.49
C ARG A 92 -22.80 79.76 -39.46
N LEU A 93 -21.52 80.13 -39.46
CA LEU A 93 -20.98 81.19 -40.32
C LEU A 93 -20.98 80.80 -41.81
N GLN A 94 -20.73 79.53 -42.14
CA GLN A 94 -20.84 79.01 -43.51
C GLN A 94 -22.28 79.09 -44.04
N ALA A 95 -23.28 78.77 -43.20
CA ALA A 95 -24.69 78.88 -43.55
C ALA A 95 -25.15 80.34 -43.72
N ALA A 96 -24.63 81.25 -42.89
CA ALA A 96 -24.95 82.67 -42.94
C ALA A 96 -24.29 83.41 -44.12
N TYR A 97 -23.10 82.98 -44.55
CA TYR A 97 -22.28 83.67 -45.56
C TYR A 97 -21.82 82.75 -46.71
N PRO A 98 -22.70 82.37 -47.64
CA PRO A 98 -22.41 81.43 -48.72
C PRO A 98 -21.43 81.99 -49.77
N GLY A 99 -20.76 81.10 -50.51
CA GLY A 99 -19.82 81.44 -51.58
C GLY A 99 -18.36 81.36 -51.13
N GLN A 100 -17.54 82.36 -51.50
CA GLN A 100 -16.09 82.33 -51.26
C GLN A 100 -15.73 82.35 -49.75
N ASN A 101 -16.52 83.03 -48.92
CA ASN A 101 -16.31 83.08 -47.47
C ASN A 101 -16.57 81.73 -46.81
N ALA A 102 -17.66 81.04 -47.17
CA ALA A 102 -17.95 79.69 -46.69
C ALA A 102 -16.81 78.70 -47.04
N ASN A 103 -16.24 78.79 -48.24
CA ASN A 103 -15.09 77.95 -48.63
C ASN A 103 -13.83 78.22 -47.78
N GLN A 104 -13.55 79.49 -47.45
CA GLN A 104 -12.42 79.85 -46.58
C GLN A 104 -12.63 79.37 -45.15
N LEU A 105 -13.85 79.54 -44.60
CA LEU A 105 -14.22 79.05 -43.27
C LEU A 105 -14.10 77.52 -43.19
N ALA A 106 -14.58 76.81 -44.21
CA ALA A 106 -14.46 75.36 -44.30
C ALA A 106 -12.99 74.89 -44.35
N GLN A 107 -12.13 75.57 -45.11
CA GLN A 107 -10.69 75.27 -45.14
C GLN A 107 -10.02 75.49 -43.78
N GLN A 108 -10.35 76.57 -43.08
CA GLN A 108 -9.80 76.84 -41.74
C GLN A 108 -10.26 75.78 -40.72
N GLN A 109 -11.54 75.39 -40.77
CA GLN A 109 -12.07 74.29 -39.96
C GLN A 109 -11.36 72.96 -40.24
N GLU A 110 -11.12 72.63 -41.52
CA GLU A 110 -10.42 71.41 -41.93
C GLU A 110 -8.99 71.37 -41.39
N ILE A 111 -8.26 72.49 -41.41
CA ILE A 111 -6.90 72.60 -40.87
C ILE A 111 -6.89 72.35 -39.36
N VAL A 112 -7.85 72.92 -38.61
CA VAL A 112 -7.98 72.71 -37.17
C VAL A 112 -8.25 71.24 -36.87
N LEU A 113 -9.24 70.64 -37.54
CA LEU A 113 -9.61 69.24 -37.36
C LEU A 113 -8.45 68.29 -37.68
N ARG A 114 -7.73 68.53 -38.78
CA ARG A 114 -6.56 67.72 -39.16
C ARG A 114 -5.46 67.75 -38.10
N ASN A 115 -5.11 68.93 -37.57
CA ASN A 115 -4.09 69.05 -36.53
C ASN A 115 -4.56 68.44 -35.21
N TRP A 116 -5.85 68.57 -34.89
CA TRP A 116 -6.47 67.93 -33.74
C TRP A 116 -6.40 66.40 -33.83
N THR A 117 -6.79 65.81 -34.96
CA THR A 117 -6.70 64.37 -35.19
C THR A 117 -5.26 63.88 -35.09
N ALA A 118 -4.29 64.60 -35.65
CA ALA A 118 -2.87 64.25 -35.52
C ALA A 118 -2.37 64.27 -34.06
N LEU A 119 -2.86 65.21 -33.23
CA LEU A 119 -2.55 65.25 -31.80
C LEU A 119 -3.20 64.07 -31.05
N GLN A 120 -4.46 63.75 -31.36
CA GLN A 120 -5.16 62.59 -30.78
C GLN A 120 -4.44 61.27 -31.13
N GLU A 121 -4.05 61.08 -32.40
CA GLU A 121 -3.27 59.92 -32.83
C GLU A 121 -1.92 59.84 -32.11
N ARG A 122 -1.18 60.96 -31.98
CA ARG A 122 0.09 60.96 -31.26
C ARG A 122 -0.08 60.66 -29.76
N ALA A 123 -1.13 61.20 -29.12
CA ALA A 123 -1.44 60.90 -27.74
C ALA A 123 -1.77 59.41 -27.56
N ALA A 124 -2.63 58.85 -28.42
CA ALA A 124 -2.98 57.43 -28.40
C ALA A 124 -1.76 56.52 -28.60
N ASN A 125 -0.89 56.82 -29.57
CA ASN A 125 0.35 56.06 -29.80
C ASN A 125 1.25 56.10 -28.55
N ARG A 126 1.42 57.27 -27.92
CA ARG A 126 2.21 57.39 -26.69
C ARG A 126 1.61 56.57 -25.55
N ARG A 127 0.28 56.50 -25.42
CA ARG A 127 -0.38 55.63 -24.44
C ARG A 127 -0.01 54.16 -24.65
N GLU A 128 -0.03 53.69 -25.89
CA GLU A 128 0.36 52.32 -26.24
C GLU A 128 1.85 52.04 -25.98
N GLU A 129 2.74 52.98 -26.29
CA GLU A 129 4.18 52.88 -26.01
C GLU A 129 4.48 52.84 -24.50
N LEU A 130 3.81 53.68 -23.70
CA LEU A 130 3.94 53.69 -22.25
C LEU A 130 3.39 52.41 -21.63
N GLN A 131 2.28 51.89 -22.13
CA GLN A 131 1.71 50.62 -21.69
C GLN A 131 2.66 49.45 -22.02
N SER A 132 3.20 49.41 -23.24
CA SER A 132 4.21 48.44 -23.67
C SER A 132 5.46 48.50 -22.76
N SER A 133 5.97 49.71 -22.47
CA SER A 133 7.07 49.90 -21.51
C SER A 133 6.74 49.39 -20.11
N SER A 134 5.50 49.60 -19.64
CA SER A 134 5.04 49.12 -18.33
C SER A 134 5.02 47.59 -18.27
N ASP A 135 4.50 46.96 -19.33
CA ASP A 135 4.45 45.50 -19.46
C ASP A 135 5.87 44.90 -19.50
N LEU A 136 6.81 45.52 -20.21
CA LEU A 136 8.23 45.13 -20.20
C LEU A 136 8.85 45.24 -18.81
N GLN A 137 8.67 46.36 -18.12
CA GLN A 137 9.27 46.54 -16.78
C GLN A 137 8.67 45.59 -15.75
N ARG A 138 7.37 45.29 -15.86
CA ARG A 138 6.71 44.25 -15.04
C ARG A 138 7.30 42.88 -15.32
N PHE A 139 7.44 42.50 -16.58
CA PHE A 139 8.07 41.24 -17.00
C PHE A 139 9.51 41.11 -16.46
N LEU A 140 10.36 42.12 -16.69
CA LEU A 140 11.75 42.11 -16.24
C LEU A 140 11.90 42.02 -14.72
N THR A 141 10.97 42.62 -13.97
CA THR A 141 10.93 42.51 -12.50
C THR A 141 10.60 41.08 -12.08
N GLN A 142 9.54 40.48 -12.64
CA GLN A 142 9.14 39.11 -12.32
C GLN A 142 10.21 38.08 -12.69
N VAL A 143 10.86 38.22 -13.86
CA VAL A 143 11.98 37.35 -14.26
C VAL A 143 13.11 37.42 -13.24
N ARG A 144 13.50 38.62 -12.80
CA ARG A 144 14.59 38.83 -11.84
C ARG A 144 14.28 38.16 -10.50
N ASP A 145 13.06 38.33 -10.00
CA ASP A 145 12.64 37.78 -8.72
C ASP A 145 12.65 36.25 -8.76
N LEU A 146 12.12 35.64 -9.82
CA LEU A 146 12.14 34.19 -10.01
C LEU A 146 13.56 33.64 -10.21
N MET A 147 14.42 34.32 -10.96
CA MET A 147 15.83 33.96 -11.13
C MET A 147 16.58 33.94 -9.79
N ASN A 148 16.41 35.00 -8.99
CA ASN A 148 17.06 35.13 -7.69
C ASN A 148 16.56 34.08 -6.70
N TRP A 149 15.25 33.84 -6.66
CA TRP A 149 14.66 32.79 -5.83
C TRP A 149 15.17 31.41 -6.24
N ALA A 150 15.15 31.08 -7.54
CA ALA A 150 15.59 29.77 -8.04
C ALA A 150 17.08 29.53 -7.76
N ALA A 151 17.93 30.54 -8.01
CA ALA A 151 19.36 30.46 -7.71
C ALA A 151 19.64 30.35 -6.20
N GLY A 152 18.90 31.09 -5.37
CA GLY A 152 18.98 31.03 -3.92
C GLY A 152 18.63 29.65 -3.38
N LEU A 153 17.48 29.11 -3.78
CA LEU A 153 17.00 27.79 -3.38
C LEU A 153 17.92 26.66 -3.88
N ARG A 154 18.48 26.80 -5.08
CA ARG A 154 19.49 25.86 -5.58
C ARG A 154 20.76 25.89 -4.73
N THR A 155 21.19 27.06 -4.29
CA THR A 155 22.38 27.22 -3.45
C THR A 155 22.18 26.59 -2.08
N THR A 156 21.04 26.84 -1.43
CA THR A 156 20.73 26.23 -0.12
C THR A 156 20.61 24.71 -0.22
N MET A 157 19.99 24.17 -1.27
CA MET A 157 19.87 22.72 -1.46
C MET A 157 21.21 22.01 -1.68
N MET A 158 22.17 22.72 -2.28
CA MET A 158 23.52 22.21 -2.58
C MET A 158 24.49 22.31 -1.38
N THR A 159 24.08 22.91 -0.24
CA THR A 159 24.93 22.88 0.95
C THR A 159 25.03 21.46 1.51
N GLU A 160 26.25 21.02 1.82
CA GLU A 160 26.51 19.70 2.37
C GLU A 160 26.11 19.63 3.86
N GLU A 161 25.39 18.57 4.21
CA GLU A 161 24.98 18.29 5.58
C GLU A 161 25.50 16.93 6.03
N LYS A 162 26.04 16.87 7.26
CA LYS A 162 26.62 15.63 7.79
C LYS A 162 25.53 14.75 8.40
N VAL A 163 25.26 13.63 7.74
CA VAL A 163 24.29 12.62 8.18
C VAL A 163 24.99 11.50 8.93
N ARG A 164 24.41 11.06 10.06
CA ARG A 164 25.03 10.07 10.96
C ARG A 164 24.30 8.73 10.95
N ASP A 165 23.02 8.73 10.61
CA ASP A 165 22.14 7.56 10.64
C ASP A 165 20.98 7.70 9.65
N ALA A 166 20.22 6.62 9.48
CA ALA A 166 19.08 6.60 8.57
C ALA A 166 17.97 7.59 8.98
N ALA A 167 17.80 7.86 10.28
CA ALA A 167 16.78 8.78 10.77
C ALA A 167 17.07 10.23 10.38
N SER A 168 18.31 10.69 10.58
CA SER A 168 18.77 12.00 10.13
C SER A 168 18.68 12.14 8.61
N ALA A 169 19.03 11.09 7.85
CA ALA A 169 18.86 11.07 6.39
C ALA A 169 17.37 11.22 5.98
N GLN A 170 16.47 10.55 6.68
CA GLN A 170 15.02 10.61 6.45
C GLN A 170 14.45 12.00 6.79
N THR A 171 14.92 12.66 7.84
CA THR A 171 14.52 14.04 8.16
C THR A 171 14.92 14.99 7.04
N LEU A 172 16.16 14.90 6.54
CA LEU A 172 16.61 15.72 5.41
C LEU A 172 15.83 15.44 4.13
N LYS A 173 15.42 14.17 3.90
CA LYS A 173 14.52 13.84 2.79
C LYS A 173 13.15 14.49 2.95
N ALA A 174 12.59 14.53 4.16
CA ALA A 174 11.31 15.21 4.42
C ALA A 174 11.42 16.73 4.19
N GLU A 175 12.52 17.36 4.63
CA GLU A 175 12.81 18.76 4.35
C GLU A 175 12.98 19.01 2.83
N HIS A 176 13.63 18.09 2.13
CA HIS A 176 13.79 18.15 0.66
C HIS A 176 12.47 17.99 -0.11
N GLU A 177 11.53 17.21 0.40
CA GLU A 177 10.15 17.15 -0.13
C GLU A 177 9.37 18.44 0.17
N ALA A 178 9.64 19.13 1.28
CA ALA A 178 9.08 20.46 1.52
C ALA A 178 9.62 21.50 0.51
N VAL A 179 10.91 21.44 0.16
CA VAL A 179 11.50 22.23 -0.93
C VAL A 179 10.80 21.95 -2.26
N LYS A 180 10.43 20.69 -2.54
CA LYS A 180 9.66 20.32 -3.74
C LYS A 180 8.31 21.03 -3.78
N ALA A 181 7.58 21.02 -2.67
CA ALA A 181 6.29 21.70 -2.56
C ALA A 181 6.45 23.21 -2.76
N GLU A 182 7.54 23.81 -2.28
CA GLU A 182 7.86 25.21 -2.59
C GLU A 182 8.05 25.43 -4.09
N ILE A 183 8.84 24.57 -4.76
CA ILE A 183 9.04 24.66 -6.22
C ILE A 183 7.72 24.55 -6.98
N GLU A 184 6.88 23.56 -6.65
CA GLU A 184 5.58 23.33 -7.27
C GLU A 184 4.63 24.53 -7.07
N ALA A 185 4.65 25.15 -5.88
CA ALA A 185 3.84 26.34 -5.60
C ALA A 185 4.24 27.58 -6.40
N ARG A 186 5.49 27.68 -6.90
CA ARG A 186 5.95 28.79 -7.75
C ARG A 186 5.79 28.51 -9.24
N GLU A 187 5.40 27.30 -9.63
CA GLU A 187 5.28 26.93 -11.05
C GLU A 187 4.26 27.79 -11.80
N GLU A 188 3.14 28.16 -11.17
CA GLU A 188 2.15 29.08 -11.75
C GLU A 188 2.76 30.46 -12.04
N SER A 189 3.71 30.92 -11.21
CA SER A 189 4.41 32.19 -11.45
C SER A 189 5.37 32.10 -12.64
N PHE A 190 6.09 30.98 -12.82
CA PHE A 190 6.89 30.75 -14.02
C PHE A 190 6.01 30.73 -15.27
N GLN A 191 4.88 30.03 -15.22
CA GLN A 191 3.94 29.94 -16.34
C GLN A 191 3.35 31.31 -16.70
N ALA A 192 2.97 32.12 -15.71
CA ALA A 192 2.45 33.46 -15.94
C ALA A 192 3.49 34.39 -16.61
N VAL A 193 4.75 34.34 -16.18
CA VAL A 193 5.85 35.11 -16.81
C VAL A 193 6.12 34.62 -18.22
N VAL A 194 6.04 33.31 -18.44
CA VAL A 194 6.19 32.69 -19.76
C VAL A 194 5.09 33.16 -20.72
N GLU A 195 3.84 33.12 -20.30
CA GLU A 195 2.69 33.57 -21.08
C GLU A 195 2.75 35.07 -21.38
N MET A 196 3.16 35.88 -20.40
CA MET A 196 3.38 37.32 -20.58
C MET A 196 4.46 37.57 -21.63
N GLY A 197 5.62 36.91 -21.52
CA GLY A 197 6.70 37.04 -22.49
C GLY A 197 6.31 36.60 -23.90
N GLN A 198 5.62 35.47 -24.03
CA GLN A 198 5.12 34.98 -25.32
C GLN A 198 4.11 35.94 -25.95
N THR A 199 3.20 36.50 -25.14
CA THR A 199 2.22 37.48 -25.63
C THR A 199 2.92 38.74 -26.14
N MET A 200 3.92 39.23 -25.43
CA MET A 200 4.72 40.39 -25.87
C MET A 200 5.43 40.12 -27.20
N VAL A 201 6.00 38.93 -27.39
CA VAL A 201 6.66 38.55 -28.65
C VAL A 201 5.63 38.43 -29.79
N LEU A 202 4.47 37.83 -29.54
CA LEU A 202 3.39 37.69 -30.54
C LEU A 202 2.79 39.03 -30.97
N GLN A 203 2.84 40.04 -30.12
CA GLN A 203 2.33 41.39 -30.38
C GLN A 203 3.39 42.32 -31.01
N ASP A 204 4.52 41.78 -31.50
CA ASP A 204 5.63 42.56 -32.08
C ASP A 204 6.12 43.68 -31.15
N HIS A 205 6.20 43.40 -29.84
CA HIS A 205 6.66 44.36 -28.86
C HIS A 205 8.09 44.85 -29.19
N TYR A 206 8.36 46.16 -29.02
CA TYR A 206 9.65 46.78 -29.42
C TYR A 206 10.89 46.13 -28.79
N ALA A 207 10.74 45.53 -27.60
CA ALA A 207 11.78 44.83 -26.86
C ALA A 207 11.71 43.29 -26.97
N ALA A 208 11.05 42.73 -28.00
CA ALA A 208 10.85 41.29 -28.16
C ALA A 208 12.14 40.47 -28.03
N GLN A 209 13.26 40.96 -28.61
CA GLN A 209 14.55 40.28 -28.52
C GLN A 209 15.08 40.19 -27.07
N GLU A 210 14.93 41.26 -26.27
CA GLU A 210 15.31 41.25 -24.86
C GLU A 210 14.42 40.31 -24.06
N VAL A 211 13.11 40.32 -24.33
CA VAL A 211 12.13 39.42 -23.71
C VAL A 211 12.50 37.97 -23.98
N GLU A 212 12.80 37.59 -25.23
CA GLU A 212 13.22 36.24 -25.61
C GLU A 212 14.52 35.80 -24.91
N GLU A 213 15.52 36.68 -24.81
CA GLU A 213 16.77 36.37 -24.11
C GLU A 213 16.53 36.11 -22.62
N LYS A 214 15.77 36.99 -21.96
CA LYS A 214 15.42 36.87 -20.53
C LYS A 214 14.56 35.66 -20.24
N PHE A 215 13.63 35.37 -21.14
CA PHE A 215 12.81 34.17 -21.12
C PHE A 215 13.67 32.89 -21.17
N LYS A 216 14.64 32.83 -22.08
CA LYS A 216 15.56 31.69 -22.18
C LYS A 216 16.39 31.51 -20.91
N GLN A 217 16.94 32.60 -20.36
CA GLN A 217 17.70 32.56 -19.10
C GLN A 217 16.86 32.02 -17.94
N LEU A 218 15.59 32.44 -17.83
CA LEU A 218 14.67 31.98 -16.79
C LEU A 218 14.39 30.47 -16.90
N LEU A 219 14.12 29.97 -18.11
CA LEU A 219 13.88 28.54 -18.31
C LEU A 219 15.13 27.69 -18.05
N GLU A 220 16.32 28.19 -18.39
CA GLU A 220 17.58 27.52 -18.07
C GLU A 220 17.81 27.43 -16.55
N GLU A 221 17.58 28.50 -15.79
CA GLU A 221 17.70 28.43 -14.31
C GLU A 221 16.61 27.56 -13.68
N ARG A 222 15.37 27.60 -14.19
CA ARG A 222 14.30 26.67 -13.77
C ARG A 222 14.73 25.22 -13.97
N GLN A 223 15.28 24.90 -15.14
CA GLN A 223 15.76 23.54 -15.44
C GLN A 223 16.91 23.14 -14.52
N LYS A 224 17.86 24.04 -14.24
CA LYS A 224 18.96 23.79 -13.29
C LYS A 224 18.43 23.53 -11.88
N LEU A 225 17.43 24.26 -11.41
CA LEU A 225 16.79 24.04 -10.11
C LEU A 225 16.15 22.65 -10.02
N HIS A 226 15.33 22.25 -11.00
CA HIS A 226 14.72 20.92 -11.02
C HIS A 226 15.77 19.81 -11.07
N THR A 227 16.81 19.96 -11.91
CA THR A 227 17.89 18.98 -12.02
C THR A 227 18.63 18.84 -10.69
N ALA A 228 18.96 19.96 -10.06
CA ALA A 228 19.60 20.00 -8.75
C ALA A 228 18.74 19.31 -7.67
N TRP A 229 17.41 19.51 -7.71
CA TRP A 229 16.48 18.84 -6.79
C TRP A 229 16.42 17.33 -7.00
N GLN A 230 16.35 16.89 -8.25
CA GLN A 230 16.35 15.46 -8.58
C GLN A 230 17.65 14.77 -8.15
N HIS A 231 18.81 15.40 -8.41
CA HIS A 231 20.10 14.86 -7.99
C HIS A 231 20.20 14.73 -6.46
N LYS A 232 19.78 15.76 -5.71
CA LYS A 232 19.77 15.72 -4.24
C LYS A 232 18.80 14.66 -3.71
N LYS A 233 17.64 14.47 -4.34
CA LYS A 233 16.68 13.41 -4.00
C LYS A 233 17.32 12.03 -4.12
N VAL A 234 17.90 11.72 -5.28
CA VAL A 234 18.58 10.42 -5.53
C VAL A 234 19.71 10.22 -4.52
N HIS A 235 20.48 11.26 -4.23
CA HIS A 235 21.54 11.19 -3.23
C HIS A 235 21.01 10.89 -1.81
N LEU A 236 19.92 11.54 -1.38
CA LEU A 236 19.31 11.29 -0.08
C LEU A 236 18.70 9.88 0.01
N ASP A 237 18.07 9.40 -1.06
CA ASP A 237 17.55 8.02 -1.15
C ASP A 237 18.68 7.00 -0.99
N GLN A 238 19.76 7.17 -1.75
CA GLN A 238 20.98 6.35 -1.64
C GLN A 238 21.57 6.43 -0.21
N LEU A 239 21.65 7.61 0.38
CA LEU A 239 22.18 7.79 1.74
C LEU A 239 21.36 7.07 2.81
N ILE A 240 20.03 7.06 2.69
CA ILE A 240 19.14 6.29 3.56
C ILE A 240 19.42 4.80 3.44
N ASP A 241 19.48 4.29 2.20
CA ASP A 241 19.72 2.87 1.93
C ASP A 241 21.09 2.42 2.46
N LEU A 242 22.14 3.25 2.28
CA LEU A 242 23.46 3.02 2.86
C LEU A 242 23.38 2.84 4.38
N HIS A 243 22.67 3.72 5.08
CA HIS A 243 22.57 3.63 6.54
C HIS A 243 21.76 2.42 7.01
N PHE A 244 20.72 2.00 6.27
CA PHE A 244 20.04 0.73 6.56
C PHE A 244 20.96 -0.46 6.35
N PHE A 245 21.67 -0.51 5.23
CA PHE A 245 22.66 -1.55 4.96
C PHE A 245 23.71 -1.63 6.07
N LEU A 246 24.27 -0.50 6.50
CA LEU A 246 25.29 -0.46 7.57
C LEU A 246 24.72 -0.90 8.94
N ARG A 247 23.48 -0.53 9.25
CA ARG A 247 22.79 -0.98 10.48
C ARG A 247 22.62 -2.49 10.50
N ASP A 248 22.13 -3.05 9.40
CA ASP A 248 21.84 -4.48 9.29
C ASP A 248 23.14 -5.30 9.28
N ALA A 249 24.16 -4.83 8.57
CA ALA A 249 25.52 -5.39 8.62
C ALA A 249 26.09 -5.40 10.04
N LYS A 250 25.87 -4.35 10.83
CA LYS A 250 26.32 -4.28 12.23
C LYS A 250 25.56 -5.27 13.13
N GLN A 251 24.27 -5.47 12.89
CA GLN A 251 23.46 -6.44 13.63
C GLN A 251 23.96 -7.87 13.38
N ILE A 252 24.23 -8.23 12.13
CA ILE A 252 24.77 -9.55 11.77
C ILE A 252 26.16 -9.77 12.37
N ASP A 253 27.02 -8.76 12.37
CA ASP A 253 28.33 -8.85 13.01
C ASP A 253 28.23 -9.09 14.51
N THR A 254 27.28 -8.42 15.17
CA THR A 254 27.06 -8.58 16.61
C THR A 254 26.62 -10.03 16.93
N ILE A 255 25.66 -10.54 16.16
CA ILE A 255 25.18 -11.93 16.28
C ILE A 255 26.32 -12.92 16.00
N SER A 256 27.03 -12.75 14.88
CA SER A 256 28.16 -13.60 14.49
C SER A 256 29.26 -13.60 15.55
N GLY A 257 29.60 -12.43 16.11
CA GLY A 257 30.57 -12.32 17.20
C GLY A 257 30.16 -13.12 18.45
N SER A 258 28.90 -13.02 18.87
CA SER A 258 28.38 -13.83 20.00
C SER A 258 28.40 -15.34 19.72
N GLN A 259 28.12 -15.73 18.47
CA GLN A 259 28.10 -17.13 18.03
C GLN A 259 29.50 -17.73 17.96
N GLU A 260 30.48 -16.98 17.47
CA GLU A 260 31.89 -17.37 17.49
C GLU A 260 32.34 -17.70 18.92
N VAL A 261 31.97 -16.87 19.90
CA VAL A 261 32.29 -17.09 21.32
C VAL A 261 31.60 -18.34 21.86
N ALA A 262 30.31 -18.55 21.55
CA ALA A 262 29.58 -19.72 21.99
C ALA A 262 30.15 -21.04 21.42
N LEU A 263 30.54 -21.03 20.14
CA LEU A 263 31.11 -22.19 19.45
C LEU A 263 32.50 -22.56 19.98
N ALA A 264 33.26 -21.57 20.48
CA ALA A 264 34.60 -21.78 21.03
C ALA A 264 34.62 -22.53 22.38
N ASN A 265 33.48 -22.81 23.01
CA ASN A 265 33.42 -23.50 24.30
C ASN A 265 34.05 -24.91 24.22
N PRO A 266 35.12 -25.23 24.98
CA PRO A 266 35.79 -26.53 24.89
C PRO A 266 35.10 -27.67 25.65
N ASP A 267 33.99 -27.41 26.35
CA ASP A 267 33.26 -28.43 27.11
C ASP A 267 32.31 -29.24 26.21
N PHE A 268 32.47 -30.56 26.28
CA PHE A 268 31.70 -31.54 25.53
C PHE A 268 31.02 -32.57 26.45
N GLY A 269 31.23 -32.53 27.76
CA GLY A 269 30.80 -33.57 28.70
C GLY A 269 31.74 -34.79 28.77
N THR A 270 31.54 -35.61 29.79
CA THR A 270 32.34 -36.83 30.05
C THR A 270 31.50 -38.10 30.11
N THR A 271 30.21 -38.00 30.42
CA THR A 271 29.24 -39.10 30.39
C THR A 271 28.39 -39.06 29.11
N VAL A 272 27.71 -40.16 28.79
CA VAL A 272 26.86 -40.23 27.60
C VAL A 272 25.72 -39.21 27.69
N GLU A 273 25.13 -39.06 28.87
CA GLU A 273 24.01 -38.13 29.13
C GLU A 273 24.46 -36.66 29.02
N GLU A 274 25.64 -36.32 29.55
CA GLU A 274 26.21 -34.97 29.45
C GLU A 274 26.51 -34.59 28.00
N VAL A 275 27.13 -35.50 27.24
CA VAL A 275 27.47 -35.24 25.84
C VAL A 275 26.20 -35.16 24.98
N ASP A 276 25.21 -36.04 25.20
CA ASP A 276 23.93 -36.01 24.49
C ASP A 276 23.15 -34.71 24.75
N ALA A 277 23.21 -34.18 25.98
CA ALA A 277 22.65 -32.86 26.29
C ALA A 277 23.36 -31.72 25.55
N GLN A 278 24.70 -31.80 25.40
CA GLN A 278 25.46 -30.82 24.60
C GLN A 278 25.18 -30.94 23.10
N VAL A 279 24.98 -32.16 22.58
CA VAL A 279 24.54 -32.40 21.20
C VAL A 279 23.18 -31.75 20.96
N LYS A 280 22.19 -31.98 21.83
CA LYS A 280 20.86 -31.35 21.74
C LYS A 280 20.92 -29.81 21.79
N LYS A 281 21.77 -29.25 22.65
CA LYS A 281 22.01 -27.78 22.68
C LYS A 281 22.62 -27.27 21.38
N HIS A 282 23.52 -28.04 20.77
CA HIS A 282 24.13 -27.70 19.49
C HIS A 282 23.13 -27.83 18.33
N ASP A 283 22.27 -28.85 18.31
CA ASP A 283 21.20 -28.98 17.33
C ASP A 283 20.25 -27.77 17.37
N ALA A 284 19.93 -27.28 18.58
CA ALA A 284 19.14 -26.07 18.76
C ALA A 284 19.87 -24.82 18.26
N PHE A 285 21.19 -24.74 18.48
CA PHE A 285 22.03 -23.68 17.92
C PHE A 285 22.06 -23.71 16.38
N GLU A 286 22.22 -24.88 15.77
CA GLU A 286 22.22 -25.06 14.30
C GLU A 286 20.87 -24.64 13.69
N LYS A 287 19.75 -25.02 14.32
CA LYS A 287 18.42 -24.56 13.90
C LYS A 287 18.30 -23.04 13.94
N LEU A 288 18.77 -22.40 15.02
CA LEU A 288 18.77 -20.94 15.13
C LEU A 288 19.72 -20.27 14.13
N LEU A 289 20.87 -20.90 13.84
CA LEU A 289 21.80 -20.43 12.82
C LEU A 289 21.12 -20.43 11.44
N GLY A 290 20.42 -21.52 11.11
CA GLY A 290 19.67 -21.67 9.87
C GLY A 290 18.59 -20.61 9.67
N THR A 291 17.78 -20.31 10.69
CA THR A 291 16.75 -19.25 10.60
C THR A 291 17.34 -17.85 10.48
N GLN A 292 18.59 -17.65 10.91
CA GLN A 292 19.28 -16.37 10.78
C GLN A 292 19.97 -16.17 9.43
N GLU A 293 20.15 -17.23 8.62
CA GLU A 293 20.75 -17.13 7.28
C GLU A 293 19.93 -16.25 6.35
N GLU A 294 18.60 -16.28 6.48
CA GLU A 294 17.70 -15.42 5.70
C GLU A 294 18.07 -13.93 5.84
N LYS A 295 18.55 -13.51 7.02
CA LYS A 295 19.00 -12.12 7.26
C LYS A 295 20.30 -11.80 6.53
N VAL A 296 21.19 -12.77 6.37
CA VAL A 296 22.46 -12.61 5.65
C VAL A 296 22.21 -12.55 4.15
N VAL A 297 21.34 -13.42 3.64
CA VAL A 297 20.90 -13.40 2.24
C VAL A 297 20.23 -12.08 1.91
N ALA A 298 19.29 -11.61 2.75
CA ALA A 298 18.65 -10.31 2.56
C ALA A 298 19.66 -9.15 2.54
N LEU A 299 20.69 -9.18 3.39
CA LEU A 299 21.76 -8.17 3.37
C LEU A 299 22.61 -8.25 2.09
N GLN A 300 22.90 -9.46 1.59
CA GLN A 300 23.61 -9.68 0.33
C GLN A 300 22.82 -9.14 -0.86
N GLU A 301 21.55 -9.50 -0.98
CA GLU A 301 20.67 -8.99 -2.02
C GLU A 301 20.54 -7.47 -1.97
N HIS A 302 20.41 -6.89 -0.76
CA HIS A 302 20.38 -5.44 -0.58
C HIS A 302 21.71 -4.80 -1.02
N GLY A 303 22.85 -5.35 -0.59
CA GLY A 303 24.17 -4.85 -0.98
C GLY A 303 24.41 -4.93 -2.49
N ASP A 304 24.11 -6.08 -3.11
CA ASP A 304 24.28 -6.31 -4.55
C ASP A 304 23.37 -5.39 -5.37
N LYS A 305 22.15 -5.14 -4.91
CA LYS A 305 21.24 -4.16 -5.50
C LYS A 305 21.83 -2.75 -5.47
N LEU A 306 22.40 -2.32 -4.34
CA LEU A 306 23.05 -1.00 -4.24
C LEU A 306 24.28 -0.90 -5.15
N LEU A 307 25.05 -1.97 -5.27
CA LEU A 307 26.18 -2.02 -6.20
C LEU A 307 25.73 -1.93 -7.66
N ALA A 308 24.68 -2.66 -8.04
CA ALA A 308 24.11 -2.62 -9.38
C ALA A 308 23.55 -1.23 -9.76
N GLN A 309 23.08 -0.46 -8.76
CA GLN A 309 22.58 0.90 -8.92
C GLN A 309 23.67 1.97 -9.00
N ASN A 310 24.96 1.60 -9.01
CA ASN A 310 26.09 2.53 -8.96
C ASN A 310 25.99 3.52 -7.79
N HIS A 311 25.69 3.00 -6.60
CA HIS A 311 25.62 3.78 -5.38
C HIS A 311 26.92 4.59 -5.14
N PHE A 312 26.82 5.83 -4.68
CA PHE A 312 28.01 6.70 -4.54
C PHE A 312 29.08 6.13 -3.57
N GLU A 313 28.67 5.32 -2.60
CA GLU A 313 29.54 4.55 -1.67
C GLU A 313 29.69 3.05 -2.04
N SER A 314 29.60 2.66 -3.32
CA SER A 314 29.73 1.25 -3.74
C SER A 314 31.01 0.56 -3.22
N ALA A 315 32.14 1.27 -3.15
CA ALA A 315 33.39 0.70 -2.64
C ALA A 315 33.28 0.30 -1.15
N THR A 316 32.65 1.15 -0.34
CA THR A 316 32.43 0.90 1.09
C THR A 316 31.44 -0.24 1.30
N ILE A 317 30.35 -0.27 0.53
CA ILE A 317 29.32 -1.33 0.57
C ILE A 317 29.94 -2.68 0.22
N ALA A 318 30.67 -2.77 -0.90
CA ALA A 318 31.30 -4.02 -1.35
C ALA A 318 32.30 -4.55 -0.32
N LYS A 319 33.15 -3.68 0.22
CA LYS A 319 34.10 -4.05 1.28
C LYS A 319 33.35 -4.60 2.50
N ARG A 320 32.32 -3.89 2.95
CA ARG A 320 31.57 -4.26 4.16
C ARG A 320 30.79 -5.55 3.98
N LEU A 321 30.20 -5.76 2.81
CA LEU A 321 29.51 -7.00 2.48
C LEU A 321 30.47 -8.19 2.51
N SER A 322 31.65 -8.05 1.91
CA SER A 322 32.69 -9.09 1.96
C SER A 322 33.11 -9.42 3.39
N GLU A 323 33.27 -8.42 4.27
CA GLU A 323 33.64 -8.64 5.68
C GLU A 323 32.57 -9.45 6.43
N VAL A 324 31.29 -9.10 6.26
CA VAL A 324 30.17 -9.80 6.91
C VAL A 324 30.07 -11.24 6.42
N VAL A 325 30.18 -11.46 5.10
CA VAL A 325 30.12 -12.80 4.50
C VAL A 325 31.28 -13.67 4.96
N GLN A 326 32.50 -13.13 4.98
CA GLN A 326 33.67 -13.85 5.50
C GLN A 326 33.48 -14.25 6.98
N ARG A 327 32.98 -13.32 7.79
CA ARG A 327 32.69 -13.59 9.20
C ARG A 327 31.61 -14.66 9.36
N ARG A 328 30.59 -14.64 8.52
CA ARG A 328 29.52 -15.64 8.55
C ARG A 328 30.00 -17.03 8.16
N ASN A 329 30.81 -17.13 7.11
CA ASN A 329 31.43 -18.39 6.69
C ASN A 329 32.30 -18.99 7.82
N LYS A 330 33.02 -18.16 8.57
CA LYS A 330 33.78 -18.60 9.75
C LYS A 330 32.89 -19.18 10.84
N VAL A 331 31.69 -18.62 11.08
CA VAL A 331 30.72 -19.18 12.03
C VAL A 331 30.26 -20.57 11.59
N HIS A 332 29.93 -20.75 10.31
CA HIS A 332 29.56 -22.06 9.74
C HIS A 332 30.67 -23.09 9.89
N GLU A 333 31.92 -22.71 9.61
CA GLU A 333 33.09 -23.57 9.79
C GLU A 333 33.26 -23.99 11.26
N LEU A 334 33.18 -23.03 12.20
CA LEU A 334 33.25 -23.33 13.63
C LEU A 334 32.10 -24.21 14.11
N CYS A 335 30.90 -24.04 13.54
CA CYS A 335 29.72 -24.85 13.84
C CYS A 335 29.94 -26.30 13.41
N GLY A 336 30.32 -26.52 12.15
CA GLY A 336 30.65 -27.85 11.64
C GLY A 336 31.79 -28.50 12.44
N ASN A 337 32.85 -27.75 12.77
CA ASN A 337 33.94 -28.26 13.60
C ASN A 337 33.47 -28.68 15.01
N ARG A 338 32.56 -27.92 15.63
CA ARG A 338 31.99 -28.27 16.94
C ARG A 338 31.13 -29.54 16.86
N ARG A 339 30.28 -29.67 15.83
CA ARG A 339 29.47 -30.86 15.55
C ARG A 339 30.31 -32.14 15.51
N HIS A 340 31.37 -32.14 14.70
CA HIS A 340 32.28 -33.29 14.58
C HIS A 340 32.93 -33.64 15.94
N ARG A 341 33.34 -32.64 16.73
CA ARG A 341 33.93 -32.86 18.05
C ARG A 341 32.93 -33.43 19.07
N LEU A 342 31.66 -33.00 19.02
CA LEU A 342 30.59 -33.54 19.86
C LEU A 342 30.26 -35.00 19.50
N GLU A 343 30.21 -35.33 18.21
CA GLU A 343 29.99 -36.71 17.75
C GLU A 343 31.12 -37.65 18.18
N ASP A 344 32.38 -37.19 18.07
CA ASP A 344 33.53 -37.94 18.56
C ASP A 344 33.52 -38.11 20.08
N ALA A 345 33.14 -37.06 20.83
CA ALA A 345 32.97 -37.13 22.28
C ALA A 345 31.85 -38.11 22.69
N LEU A 346 30.74 -38.15 21.96
CA LEU A 346 29.62 -39.05 22.23
C LEU A 346 30.01 -40.49 21.98
N LEU A 347 30.69 -40.75 20.85
CA LEU A 347 31.21 -42.07 20.51
C LEU A 347 32.21 -42.55 21.57
N HIS A 348 33.06 -41.65 22.08
CA HIS A 348 34.00 -41.95 23.16
C HIS A 348 33.30 -42.25 24.48
N ALA A 349 32.33 -41.44 24.91
CA ALA A 349 31.57 -41.66 26.13
C ALA A 349 30.79 -42.98 26.09
N GLN A 350 30.20 -43.33 24.94
CA GLN A 350 29.55 -44.62 24.72
C GLN A 350 30.54 -45.78 24.79
N PHE A 351 31.74 -45.64 24.21
CA PHE A 351 32.79 -46.66 24.32
C PHE A 351 33.20 -46.88 25.79
N VAL A 352 33.43 -45.80 26.55
CA VAL A 352 33.79 -45.88 27.97
C VAL A 352 32.68 -46.53 28.79
N ARG A 353 31.41 -46.18 28.55
CA ARG A 353 30.27 -46.84 29.17
C ARG A 353 30.19 -48.31 28.80
N ASP A 354 30.29 -48.68 27.53
CA ASP A 354 30.14 -50.06 27.08
C ASP A 354 31.30 -50.96 27.59
N VAL A 355 32.54 -50.45 27.61
CA VAL A 355 33.69 -51.10 28.26
C VAL A 355 33.51 -51.16 29.78
N GLY A 356 32.96 -50.10 30.37
CA GLY A 356 32.63 -49.98 31.79
C GLY A 356 31.54 -50.95 32.24
N GLU A 357 30.46 -51.13 31.48
CA GLU A 357 29.40 -52.11 31.74
C GLU A 357 29.93 -53.54 31.70
N VAL A 358 30.80 -53.85 30.73
CA VAL A 358 31.54 -55.13 30.68
C VAL A 358 32.48 -55.31 31.87
N ARG A 359 32.99 -54.22 32.46
CA ARG A 359 33.85 -54.24 33.67
C ARG A 359 33.09 -54.25 35.01
N VAL A 360 31.93 -53.59 35.11
CA VAL A 360 31.29 -53.20 36.40
C VAL A 360 29.99 -53.94 36.68
N VAL A 361 29.16 -54.27 35.66
CA VAL A 361 27.83 -54.87 35.90
C VAL A 361 27.86 -56.41 35.97
N SER A 362 29.01 -57.03 35.69
CA SER A 362 29.28 -58.43 36.03
C SER A 362 30.42 -58.51 37.05
N ALA A 363 30.07 -58.58 38.34
CA ALA A 363 30.95 -58.39 39.50
C ALA A 363 32.21 -59.30 39.55
N GLU A 364 33.23 -58.91 38.80
CA GLU A 364 34.55 -59.55 38.66
C GLU A 364 34.60 -60.73 37.68
N SER A 365 34.54 -60.32 36.40
CA SER A 365 34.96 -61.04 35.20
C SER A 365 34.10 -62.25 34.88
N TRP A 366 33.04 -62.13 34.08
CA TRP A 366 32.45 -63.33 33.46
C TRP A 366 33.54 -64.15 32.74
N ILE A 367 34.48 -63.46 32.09
CA ILE A 367 35.65 -64.09 31.47
C ILE A 367 36.52 -64.79 32.53
N GLY A 368 36.84 -64.14 33.65
CA GLY A 368 37.77 -64.59 34.71
C GLY A 368 37.15 -65.53 35.75
N GLU A 369 35.84 -65.46 35.98
CA GLU A 369 35.03 -66.36 36.80
C GLU A 369 34.83 -67.68 36.03
N LYS A 370 34.56 -67.62 34.72
CA LYS A 370 34.53 -68.80 33.85
C LYS A 370 35.92 -69.40 33.70
N GLN A 371 36.98 -68.59 33.62
CA GLN A 371 38.37 -69.04 33.63
C GLN A 371 38.75 -69.73 34.96
N LYS A 372 38.40 -69.14 36.12
CA LYS A 372 38.58 -69.78 37.44
C LYS A 372 37.76 -71.07 37.59
N LYS A 373 36.52 -71.12 37.06
CA LYS A 373 35.69 -72.33 37.06
C LYS A 373 36.28 -73.43 36.16
N LEU A 374 36.88 -73.07 35.02
CA LEU A 374 37.59 -73.99 34.13
C LEU A 374 38.87 -74.52 34.77
N GLU A 375 39.66 -73.67 35.44
CA GLU A 375 40.88 -74.05 36.19
C GLU A 375 40.58 -74.94 37.41
N ALA A 376 39.53 -74.63 38.18
CA ALA A 376 39.14 -75.42 39.36
C ALA A 376 38.65 -76.83 39.00
N GLU A 377 38.11 -77.02 37.78
CA GLU A 377 37.68 -78.32 37.27
C GLU A 377 38.79 -79.12 36.58
N ALA A 378 39.89 -78.48 36.17
CA ALA A 378 41.07 -79.15 35.59
C ALA A 378 41.90 -79.94 36.62
N ASN A 379 41.84 -79.59 37.91
CA ASN A 379 42.60 -80.22 38.99
C ASN A 379 41.94 -81.48 39.63
N LYS A 380 40.91 -82.07 39.00
CA LYS A 380 40.31 -83.33 39.48
C LYS A 380 40.85 -84.53 38.68
N VAL A 381 41.44 -85.49 39.42
CA VAL A 381 42.03 -86.77 38.94
C VAL A 381 41.09 -87.55 38.01
N GLU A 382 41.72 -88.29 37.08
CA GLU A 382 41.15 -89.12 36.01
C GLU A 382 39.77 -89.73 36.29
N VAL A 383 38.87 -89.57 35.31
CA VAL A 383 37.52 -90.15 35.33
C VAL A 383 37.51 -91.41 34.47
N ASN A 384 37.32 -92.56 35.11
CA ASN A 384 37.38 -93.88 34.47
C ASN A 384 35.99 -94.45 34.08
N SER A 385 34.90 -93.68 34.25
CA SER A 385 33.52 -94.09 33.91
C SER A 385 32.94 -93.28 32.74
N MET A 386 32.32 -93.98 31.78
CA MET A 386 31.75 -93.44 30.53
C MET A 386 30.58 -92.46 30.77
N GLU A 387 29.79 -92.70 31.82
CA GLU A 387 28.60 -91.90 32.14
C GLU A 387 28.94 -90.49 32.69
N ASP A 388 30.09 -90.38 33.37
CA ASP A 388 30.62 -89.10 33.86
C ASP A 388 31.28 -88.26 32.76
N LYS A 389 31.86 -88.90 31.73
CA LYS A 389 32.37 -88.21 30.52
C LYS A 389 31.23 -87.55 29.72
N ILE A 390 30.06 -88.18 29.64
CA ILE A 390 28.85 -87.65 28.96
C ILE A 390 28.23 -86.44 29.69
N LYS A 391 28.09 -86.48 31.02
CA LYS A 391 27.58 -85.33 31.80
C LYS A 391 28.52 -84.11 31.75
N LYS A 392 29.84 -84.33 31.65
CA LYS A 392 30.83 -83.26 31.48
C LYS A 392 30.78 -82.63 30.08
N LEU A 393 30.43 -83.38 29.03
CA LEU A 393 30.23 -82.88 27.67
C LEU A 393 29.00 -81.97 27.54
N GLN A 394 27.86 -82.35 28.13
CA GLN A 394 26.64 -81.53 28.13
C GLN A 394 26.84 -80.16 28.81
N LYS A 395 27.59 -80.12 29.92
CA LYS A 395 27.96 -78.85 30.58
C LYS A 395 28.88 -77.97 29.72
N HIS A 396 29.74 -78.57 28.89
CA HIS A 396 30.60 -77.83 27.96
C HIS A 396 29.82 -77.22 26.79
N GLN A 397 28.82 -77.91 26.25
CA GLN A 397 27.94 -77.40 25.19
C GLN A 397 27.11 -76.19 25.63
N ALA A 398 26.56 -76.21 26.85
CA ALA A 398 25.87 -75.05 27.41
C ALA A 398 26.79 -73.82 27.52
N PHE A 399 28.04 -74.03 27.92
CA PHE A 399 29.04 -72.96 28.01
C PHE A 399 29.44 -72.38 26.63
N GLN A 400 29.45 -73.20 25.57
CA GLN A 400 29.69 -72.70 24.20
C GLN A 400 28.55 -71.82 23.67
N ALA A 401 27.29 -72.12 24.01
CA ALA A 401 26.15 -71.28 23.65
C ALA A 401 26.21 -69.90 24.34
N GLU A 402 26.64 -69.85 25.61
CA GLU A 402 26.90 -68.59 26.32
C GLU A 402 28.01 -67.76 25.64
N LEU A 403 29.12 -68.38 25.21
CA LEU A 403 30.20 -67.72 24.46
C LEU A 403 29.69 -67.10 23.14
N ALA A 404 28.80 -67.80 22.42
CA ALA A 404 28.23 -67.29 21.16
C ALA A 404 27.34 -66.06 21.38
N ALA A 405 26.54 -66.03 22.45
CA ALA A 405 25.68 -64.90 22.78
C ALA A 405 26.46 -63.63 23.15
N HIS A 406 27.62 -63.77 23.81
CA HIS A 406 28.45 -62.63 24.21
C HIS A 406 29.39 -62.11 23.11
N LYS A 407 29.63 -62.89 22.05
CA LYS A 407 30.50 -62.52 20.92
C LYS A 407 30.07 -61.22 20.24
N GLY A 408 28.78 -61.06 19.95
CA GLY A 408 28.26 -59.86 19.27
C GLY A 408 28.50 -58.56 20.06
N ARG A 409 28.49 -58.62 21.40
CA ARG A 409 28.76 -57.46 22.25
C ARG A 409 30.25 -57.08 22.24
N ILE A 410 31.14 -58.06 22.23
CA ILE A 410 32.60 -57.85 22.13
C ILE A 410 32.97 -57.29 20.75
N ASP A 411 32.39 -57.82 19.67
CA ASP A 411 32.62 -57.31 18.31
C ASP A 411 32.11 -55.86 18.17
N HIS A 412 30.97 -55.51 18.77
CA HIS A 412 30.48 -54.13 18.77
C HIS A 412 31.39 -53.14 19.52
N ILE A 413 31.91 -53.54 20.69
CA ILE A 413 32.87 -52.73 21.47
C ILE A 413 34.19 -52.58 20.69
N LYS A 414 34.63 -53.66 20.03
CA LYS A 414 35.81 -53.66 19.16
C LYS A 414 35.67 -52.64 18.04
N ASP A 415 34.56 -52.69 17.29
CA ASP A 415 34.30 -51.77 16.18
C ASP A 415 34.27 -50.30 16.62
N LYS A 416 33.70 -49.99 17.79
CA LYS A 416 33.70 -48.62 18.34
C LYS A 416 35.12 -48.15 18.69
N GLY A 417 35.90 -48.98 19.35
CA GLY A 417 37.28 -48.65 19.72
C GLY A 417 38.19 -48.48 18.51
N GLU A 418 38.08 -49.36 17.51
CA GLU A 418 38.84 -49.27 16.25
C GLU A 418 38.48 -48.00 15.46
N LYS A 419 37.19 -47.62 15.41
CA LYS A 419 36.74 -46.35 14.79
C LYS A 419 37.32 -45.12 15.49
N LEU A 420 37.31 -45.07 16.83
CA LEU A 420 37.89 -43.96 17.59
C LEU A 420 39.41 -43.84 17.39
N VAL A 421 40.10 -44.98 17.28
CA VAL A 421 41.54 -45.04 16.98
C VAL A 421 41.83 -44.58 15.55
N ALA A 422 41.04 -45.02 14.57
CA ALA A 422 41.17 -44.59 13.18
C ALA A 422 40.97 -43.07 13.03
N LYS A 423 40.05 -42.50 13.81
CA LYS A 423 39.81 -41.06 13.92
C LYS A 423 40.89 -40.28 14.69
N ARG A 424 41.94 -40.94 15.20
CA ARG A 424 43.02 -40.33 16.01
C ARG A 424 42.50 -39.57 17.24
N HIS A 425 41.47 -40.10 17.89
CA HIS A 425 40.90 -39.49 19.10
C HIS A 425 41.97 -39.26 20.17
N LYS A 426 41.85 -38.20 20.99
CA LYS A 426 42.84 -37.84 22.03
C LYS A 426 43.15 -38.98 23.02
N ALA A 427 42.17 -39.83 23.30
CA ALA A 427 42.31 -40.98 24.18
C ALA A 427 42.75 -42.28 23.46
N SER A 428 43.21 -42.21 22.19
CA SER A 428 43.54 -43.39 21.37
C SER A 428 44.51 -44.36 22.05
N ARG A 429 45.47 -43.89 22.84
CA ARG A 429 46.40 -44.76 23.58
C ARG A 429 45.68 -45.57 24.66
N GLU A 430 44.81 -44.92 25.42
CA GLU A 430 44.04 -45.56 26.49
C GLU A 430 42.99 -46.51 25.91
N ILE A 431 42.27 -46.09 24.86
CA ILE A 431 41.32 -46.91 24.11
C ILE A 431 41.99 -48.20 23.60
N LYS A 432 43.17 -48.09 22.97
CA LYS A 432 43.94 -49.26 22.51
C LYS A 432 44.29 -50.21 23.65
N SER A 433 44.79 -49.68 24.77
CA SER A 433 45.15 -50.50 25.93
C SER A 433 43.93 -51.24 26.51
N GLN A 434 42.78 -50.57 26.63
CA GLN A 434 41.55 -51.19 27.09
C GLN A 434 41.02 -52.25 26.11
N LEU A 435 41.11 -52.00 24.81
CA LEU A 435 40.72 -52.94 23.75
C LEU A 435 41.61 -54.19 23.77
N GLU A 436 42.93 -54.00 23.86
CA GLU A 436 43.92 -55.07 23.88
C GLU A 436 43.73 -55.97 25.10
N HIS A 437 43.48 -55.38 26.27
CA HIS A 437 43.20 -56.14 27.49
C HIS A 437 41.91 -56.97 27.38
N LEU A 438 40.83 -56.37 26.88
CA LEU A 438 39.55 -57.06 26.67
C LEU A 438 39.69 -58.23 25.67
N LEU A 439 40.34 -57.98 24.53
CA LEU A 439 40.53 -58.98 23.47
C LEU A 439 41.53 -60.07 23.86
N ALA A 440 42.52 -59.78 24.71
CA ALA A 440 43.43 -60.79 25.25
C ALA A 440 42.70 -61.73 26.22
N ALA A 441 41.91 -61.18 27.14
CA ALA A 441 41.11 -61.97 28.08
C ALA A 441 40.07 -62.86 27.34
N TRP A 442 39.41 -62.31 26.33
CA TRP A 442 38.47 -63.08 25.48
C TRP A 442 39.16 -64.23 24.72
N ARG A 443 40.34 -63.97 24.14
CA ARG A 443 41.12 -65.01 23.45
C ARG A 443 41.57 -66.13 24.38
N GLN A 444 42.00 -65.80 25.59
CA GLN A 444 42.43 -66.79 26.58
C GLN A 444 41.28 -67.71 27.01
N LEU A 445 40.07 -67.16 27.21
CA LEU A 445 38.88 -67.95 27.53
C LEU A 445 38.46 -68.89 26.39
N LEU A 446 38.55 -68.42 25.14
CA LEU A 446 38.31 -69.27 23.97
C LEU A 446 39.33 -70.42 23.90
N GLN A 447 40.60 -70.16 24.25
CA GLN A 447 41.66 -71.15 24.26
C GLN A 447 41.45 -72.21 25.35
N GLU A 448 41.09 -71.82 26.58
CA GLU A 448 40.77 -72.73 27.69
C GLU A 448 39.52 -73.58 27.41
N SER A 449 38.49 -72.98 26.79
CA SER A 449 37.32 -73.72 26.30
C SER A 449 37.71 -74.78 25.26
N ASN A 450 38.55 -74.41 24.29
CA ASN A 450 39.05 -75.33 23.26
C ASN A 450 39.96 -76.43 23.81
N ASN A 451 40.75 -76.16 24.86
CA ASN A 451 41.59 -77.15 25.54
C ASN A 451 40.74 -78.22 26.25
N ARG A 452 39.62 -77.82 26.87
CA ARG A 452 38.67 -78.74 27.50
C ARG A 452 37.89 -79.58 26.50
N GLY A 453 37.55 -79.03 25.34
CA GLY A 453 36.90 -79.76 24.25
C GLY A 453 37.73 -80.94 23.74
N ARG A 454 39.05 -80.77 23.63
CA ARG A 454 40.00 -81.83 23.21
C ARG A 454 40.11 -83.02 24.18
N GLY A 455 39.74 -82.86 25.45
CA GLY A 455 39.79 -83.93 26.46
C GLY A 455 38.50 -84.77 26.58
N LEU A 456 37.42 -84.39 25.89
CA LEU A 456 36.11 -85.06 25.92
C LEU A 456 35.75 -85.71 24.57
N GLU A 457 36.69 -85.71 23.61
CA GLU A 457 36.53 -86.11 22.21
C GLU A 457 36.04 -87.57 22.07
N GLU A 458 36.47 -88.49 22.95
CA GLU A 458 36.02 -89.90 22.95
C GLU A 458 34.55 -90.11 23.36
N ALA A 459 34.00 -89.27 24.24
CA ALA A 459 32.58 -89.35 24.63
C ALA A 459 31.67 -88.60 23.65
N GLN A 460 32.23 -87.60 22.95
CA GLN A 460 31.58 -86.89 21.85
C GLN A 460 31.40 -87.80 20.63
N ASP A 461 32.43 -88.55 20.22
CA ASP A 461 32.36 -89.41 19.03
C ASP A 461 31.27 -90.51 19.15
N ILE A 462 31.02 -91.07 20.35
CA ILE A 462 29.98 -92.11 20.57
C ILE A 462 28.56 -91.52 20.66
N LEU A 463 28.39 -90.33 21.24
CA LEU A 463 27.11 -89.61 21.25
C LEU A 463 26.77 -89.06 19.87
N GLU A 464 27.76 -88.57 19.13
CA GLU A 464 27.63 -88.10 17.75
C GLU A 464 27.21 -89.27 16.85
N PHE A 465 27.78 -90.47 17.01
CA PHE A 465 27.34 -91.65 16.26
C PHE A 465 25.87 -92.02 16.53
N ASN A 466 25.44 -92.08 17.80
CA ASN A 466 24.05 -92.44 18.16
C ASN A 466 23.03 -91.34 17.80
N ASN A 467 23.37 -90.06 18.00
CA ASN A 467 22.52 -88.91 17.66
C ASN A 467 22.39 -88.75 16.13
N GLN A 468 23.45 -88.98 15.36
CA GLN A 468 23.39 -88.91 13.90
C GLN A 468 22.55 -90.05 13.31
N VAL A 469 22.51 -91.23 13.94
CA VAL A 469 21.61 -92.34 13.59
C VAL A 469 20.15 -92.00 13.94
N GLU A 470 19.85 -91.52 15.15
CA GLU A 470 18.49 -91.10 15.54
C GLU A 470 17.97 -89.92 14.72
N LYS A 471 18.83 -88.96 14.36
CA LYS A 471 18.47 -87.81 13.51
C LYS A 471 18.11 -88.22 12.08
N ILE A 472 18.72 -89.28 11.53
CA ILE A 472 18.35 -89.81 10.22
C ILE A 472 17.01 -90.54 10.31
N GLU A 473 16.77 -91.34 11.35
CA GLU A 473 15.48 -92.02 11.56
C GLU A 473 14.33 -91.05 11.87
N ALA A 474 14.59 -89.96 12.61
CA ALA A 474 13.63 -88.89 12.85
C ALA A 474 13.39 -88.03 11.59
N TRP A 475 14.43 -87.74 10.80
CA TRP A 475 14.29 -87.02 9.53
C TRP A 475 13.36 -87.75 8.56
N ILE A 476 13.43 -89.08 8.48
CA ILE A 476 12.52 -89.87 7.64
C ILE A 476 11.06 -89.73 8.11
N ARG A 477 10.80 -89.83 9.43
CA ARG A 477 9.44 -89.69 10.01
C ARG A 477 8.87 -88.27 9.89
N ASP A 478 9.70 -87.25 10.12
CA ASP A 478 9.28 -85.84 10.03
C ASP A 478 8.94 -85.44 8.60
N LYS A 479 9.67 -85.95 7.60
CA LYS A 479 9.41 -85.64 6.19
C LYS A 479 8.12 -86.31 5.68
N GLU A 480 7.73 -87.49 6.19
CA GLU A 480 6.42 -88.09 5.91
C GLU A 480 5.26 -87.29 6.54
N MET A 481 5.38 -86.86 7.80
CA MET A 481 4.37 -86.04 8.49
C MET A 481 4.19 -84.64 7.88
N MET A 482 5.29 -84.03 7.40
CA MET A 482 5.29 -82.69 6.79
C MET A 482 4.56 -82.64 5.44
N VAL A 483 4.43 -83.75 4.72
CA VAL A 483 3.63 -83.81 3.49
C VAL A 483 2.15 -84.10 3.78
N GLN A 484 1.83 -84.76 4.90
CA GLN A 484 0.47 -85.15 5.28
C GLN A 484 -0.31 -84.12 6.13
N ALA A 485 0.33 -83.12 6.73
CA ALA A 485 -0.41 -82.12 7.53
C ALA A 485 -1.33 -81.23 6.65
N GLY A 486 -2.58 -81.00 7.06
CA GLY A 486 -3.59 -80.28 6.25
C GLY A 486 -3.69 -78.75 6.45
N ASP A 487 -2.79 -78.13 7.23
CA ASP A 487 -2.85 -76.69 7.55
C ASP A 487 -2.32 -75.82 6.38
N THR A 488 -3.15 -74.88 5.92
CA THR A 488 -2.86 -73.90 4.85
C THR A 488 -2.44 -72.52 5.37
N GLY A 489 -2.33 -72.32 6.67
CA GLY A 489 -1.96 -71.04 7.29
C GLY A 489 -3.19 -70.22 7.74
N ARG A 490 -2.97 -69.26 8.65
CA ARG A 490 -4.03 -68.43 9.28
C ARG A 490 -3.99 -66.96 8.87
N ASP A 491 -2.83 -66.50 8.42
CA ASP A 491 -2.55 -65.15 7.97
C ASP A 491 -1.39 -65.17 6.96
N TYR A 492 -1.05 -64.01 6.42
CA TYR A 492 -0.02 -63.87 5.39
C TYR A 492 1.36 -64.38 5.84
N GLU A 493 1.79 -64.03 7.05
CA GLU A 493 3.11 -64.42 7.57
C GLU A 493 3.18 -65.93 7.85
N HIS A 494 2.10 -66.50 8.39
CA HIS A 494 1.99 -67.93 8.63
C HIS A 494 2.02 -68.74 7.32
N CYS A 495 1.31 -68.27 6.28
CA CYS A 495 1.34 -68.90 4.95
C CYS A 495 2.74 -68.85 4.31
N LEU A 496 3.42 -67.69 4.39
CA LEU A 496 4.78 -67.53 3.86
C LEU A 496 5.79 -68.43 4.57
N ALA A 497 5.65 -68.60 5.89
CA ALA A 497 6.48 -69.51 6.67
C ALA A 497 6.25 -70.99 6.29
N LEU A 498 4.99 -71.38 6.05
CA LEU A 498 4.65 -72.73 5.59
C LEU A 498 5.11 -73.00 4.16
N GLN A 499 5.05 -72.01 3.27
CA GLN A 499 5.53 -72.13 1.89
C GLN A 499 7.06 -72.28 1.84
N ARG A 500 7.81 -71.47 2.61
CA ARG A 500 9.26 -71.63 2.74
C ARG A 500 9.66 -73.01 3.24
N LYS A 501 8.99 -73.52 4.28
CA LYS A 501 9.20 -74.88 4.80
C LYS A 501 8.96 -75.98 3.75
N LEU A 502 8.06 -75.75 2.79
CA LEU A 502 7.78 -76.69 1.71
C LEU A 502 8.74 -76.53 0.52
N ASP A 503 9.28 -75.34 0.25
CA ASP A 503 10.35 -75.17 -0.75
C ASP A 503 11.69 -75.75 -0.25
N ASP A 504 11.93 -75.66 1.05
CA ASP A 504 13.08 -76.32 1.70
C ASP A 504 13.00 -77.86 1.58
N PHE A 505 11.79 -78.44 1.47
CA PHE A 505 11.56 -79.88 1.25
C PHE A 505 12.23 -80.40 -0.05
N ASP A 506 12.11 -79.65 -1.15
CA ASP A 506 12.70 -80.03 -2.45
C ASP A 506 14.23 -79.94 -2.44
N SER A 507 14.79 -79.04 -1.62
CA SER A 507 16.24 -78.87 -1.45
C SER A 507 16.85 -79.95 -0.53
N ASP A 508 16.14 -80.33 0.54
CA ASP A 508 16.57 -81.32 1.52
C ASP A 508 16.59 -82.76 0.96
N MET A 509 15.84 -83.05 -0.10
CA MET A 509 15.84 -84.37 -0.76
C MET A 509 17.11 -84.64 -1.59
N ARG A 510 17.94 -83.64 -1.87
CA ARG A 510 18.98 -83.75 -2.92
C ARG A 510 20.36 -84.23 -2.49
N VAL A 511 20.76 -84.20 -1.23
CA VAL A 511 22.02 -84.83 -0.76
C VAL A 511 21.97 -85.05 0.75
N ASP A 512 22.13 -86.30 1.22
CA ASP A 512 22.81 -86.53 2.51
C ASP A 512 23.76 -87.74 2.49
N ASP A 513 24.34 -87.97 1.31
CA ASP A 513 25.37 -89.00 1.09
C ASP A 513 26.65 -88.68 1.90
N SER A 514 26.89 -87.39 2.17
CA SER A 514 27.97 -86.90 3.06
C SER A 514 27.75 -87.24 4.52
N ARG A 515 26.52 -87.20 5.03
CA ARG A 515 26.23 -87.48 6.45
C ARG A 515 26.21 -88.96 6.74
N ILE A 516 25.76 -89.79 5.80
CA ILE A 516 25.91 -91.25 5.89
C ILE A 516 27.37 -91.69 5.73
N LYS A 517 28.15 -91.06 4.85
CA LYS A 517 29.62 -91.27 4.79
C LYS A 517 30.29 -90.86 6.10
N SER A 518 29.86 -89.75 6.70
CA SER A 518 30.38 -89.29 8.00
C SER A 518 30.02 -90.25 9.15
N ILE A 519 28.79 -90.78 9.19
CA ILE A 519 28.34 -91.80 10.17
C ILE A 519 29.14 -93.10 10.03
N ASN A 520 29.40 -93.56 8.81
CA ASN A 520 30.22 -94.75 8.56
C ASN A 520 31.69 -94.52 8.92
N THR A 521 32.22 -93.32 8.64
CA THR A 521 33.60 -92.96 9.01
C THR A 521 33.75 -92.84 10.52
N LEU A 522 32.73 -92.32 11.23
CA LEU A 522 32.66 -92.30 12.69
C LEU A 522 32.56 -93.71 13.27
N ALA A 523 31.73 -94.57 12.69
CA ALA A 523 31.60 -95.99 13.08
C ALA A 523 32.94 -96.73 12.93
N ASP A 524 33.64 -96.53 11.81
CA ASP A 524 34.95 -97.14 11.54
C ASP A 524 36.04 -96.60 12.48
N LYS A 525 35.97 -95.33 12.87
CA LYS A 525 36.87 -94.71 13.86
C LYS A 525 36.64 -95.32 15.25
N LEU A 526 35.39 -95.51 15.66
CA LEU A 526 35.01 -96.12 16.95
C LEU A 526 35.33 -97.62 17.02
N ILE A 527 35.18 -98.36 15.90
CA ILE A 527 35.50 -99.79 15.82
C ILE A 527 37.01 -100.03 15.88
N ARG A 528 37.84 -99.15 15.29
CA ARG A 528 39.32 -99.25 15.36
C ARG A 528 39.90 -98.95 16.74
N GLN A 529 39.19 -98.20 17.58
CA GLN A 529 39.65 -97.80 18.92
C GLN A 529 39.44 -98.88 20.01
N GLY A 530 38.72 -99.97 19.68
CA GLY A 530 38.79 -101.27 20.37
C GLY A 530 38.49 -101.27 21.88
N ARG A 531 37.22 -101.12 22.28
CA ARG A 531 36.69 -101.50 23.62
C ARG A 531 35.22 -101.97 23.62
N SER A 532 34.74 -102.38 24.80
CA SER A 532 33.62 -103.28 25.15
C SER A 532 32.28 -103.19 24.40
N ASP A 533 31.95 -102.09 23.74
CA ASP A 533 30.66 -101.90 23.05
C ASP A 533 30.76 -102.02 21.52
N THR A 534 31.93 -102.47 21.02
CA THR A 534 32.18 -102.70 19.59
C THR A 534 31.08 -103.57 18.96
N ARG A 535 30.49 -104.52 19.71
CA ARG A 535 29.42 -105.40 19.21
C ARG A 535 28.09 -104.67 18.98
N SER A 536 27.73 -103.67 19.81
CA SER A 536 26.46 -102.94 19.65
C SER A 536 26.56 -101.86 18.58
N VAL A 537 27.70 -101.14 18.48
CA VAL A 537 28.00 -100.21 17.38
C VAL A 537 28.03 -100.95 16.06
N GLN A 538 28.61 -102.15 16.02
CA GLN A 538 28.68 -102.99 14.84
C GLN A 538 27.31 -103.57 14.47
N GLN A 539 26.49 -104.00 15.45
CA GLN A 539 25.13 -104.46 15.19
C GLN A 539 24.18 -103.35 14.73
N ARG A 540 24.23 -102.15 15.31
CA ARG A 540 23.45 -100.97 14.86
C ARG A 540 23.94 -100.42 13.52
N ARG A 541 25.25 -100.46 13.27
CA ARG A 541 25.82 -100.18 11.94
C ARG A 541 25.33 -101.21 10.95
N ASP A 542 25.34 -102.49 11.29
CA ASP A 542 24.90 -103.57 10.42
C ASP A 542 23.36 -103.54 10.22
N ASP A 543 22.57 -103.05 11.17
CA ASP A 543 21.12 -102.79 11.03
C ASP A 543 20.82 -101.54 10.19
N LEU A 544 21.58 -100.44 10.37
CA LEU A 544 21.53 -99.26 9.50
C LEU A 544 21.96 -99.65 8.09
N ILE A 545 23.01 -100.47 7.95
CA ILE A 545 23.49 -101.03 6.69
C ILE A 545 22.47 -102.02 6.13
N ASN A 546 21.72 -102.82 6.90
CA ASN A 546 20.71 -103.74 6.35
C ASN A 546 19.42 -103.04 5.93
N ASN A 547 18.95 -102.03 6.68
CA ASN A 547 17.84 -101.17 6.26
C ASN A 547 18.23 -100.26 5.09
N PHE A 548 19.47 -99.79 5.05
CA PHE A 548 19.95 -98.88 4.02
C PHE A 548 20.57 -99.62 2.81
N ILE A 549 21.09 -100.86 2.87
CA ILE A 549 21.54 -101.65 1.69
C ILE A 549 20.35 -102.17 0.89
N LEU A 550 19.17 -102.30 1.49
CA LEU A 550 17.92 -102.43 0.73
C LEU A 550 17.48 -101.11 0.04
N GLN A 551 18.13 -99.99 0.36
CA GLN A 551 17.90 -98.67 -0.24
C GLN A 551 19.13 -98.08 -0.97
N LYS A 552 20.31 -98.71 -0.89
CA LYS A 552 21.62 -98.24 -1.37
C LYS A 552 22.19 -99.20 -2.41
N ILE A 553 21.34 -99.60 -3.35
CA ILE A 553 21.79 -99.88 -4.73
C ILE A 553 21.29 -98.77 -5.66
N GLU A 554 21.26 -97.58 -5.09
CA GLU A 554 21.28 -96.30 -5.77
C GLU A 554 22.56 -95.59 -5.33
N LEU A 555 23.15 -94.82 -6.24
CA LEU A 555 24.23 -93.85 -6.01
C LEU A 555 25.66 -94.42 -6.00
N ASN A 556 26.19 -94.71 -7.20
CA ASN A 556 27.33 -94.01 -7.81
C ASN A 556 28.25 -94.92 -8.62
N SER A 557 28.23 -94.76 -9.95
CA SER A 557 29.49 -94.51 -10.65
C SER A 557 29.24 -93.60 -11.85
N SER A 558 29.58 -92.33 -11.65
CA SER A 558 29.40 -91.20 -12.55
C SER A 558 30.50 -91.18 -13.62
N SER A 559 30.22 -90.70 -14.85
CA SER A 559 30.88 -89.51 -15.41
C SER A 559 30.46 -89.17 -16.86
N SER A 560 29.96 -87.93 -17.01
CA SER A 560 30.13 -86.99 -18.15
C SER A 560 29.43 -87.32 -19.50
N ILE A 561 28.71 -86.44 -20.24
CA ILE A 561 28.80 -84.98 -20.48
C ILE A 561 27.41 -84.40 -20.93
N ASP A 562 27.14 -83.16 -20.49
CA ASP A 562 26.30 -82.04 -20.99
C ASP A 562 24.77 -82.01 -21.22
N LEU A 563 24.20 -81.02 -20.50
CA LEU A 563 23.22 -79.96 -20.78
C LEU A 563 21.70 -80.21 -20.96
N ASP A 564 20.97 -79.49 -20.10
CA ASP A 564 19.56 -79.03 -20.12
C ASP A 564 18.40 -79.91 -19.65
N SER A 565 17.42 -79.32 -18.95
CA SER A 565 17.45 -78.87 -17.56
C SER A 565 16.01 -78.91 -17.00
N LYS A 566 15.90 -79.41 -15.77
CA LYS A 566 14.80 -79.22 -14.80
C LYS A 566 13.42 -79.83 -15.07
N ILE A 567 13.35 -81.15 -15.26
CA ILE A 567 12.43 -82.01 -14.49
C ILE A 567 13.22 -83.28 -14.16
N GLY A 568 13.56 -83.48 -12.88
CA GLY A 568 14.25 -84.69 -12.42
C GLY A 568 13.30 -85.88 -12.45
N VAL A 569 13.09 -86.45 -13.62
CA VAL A 569 12.50 -87.80 -13.73
C VAL A 569 13.58 -88.77 -13.26
N PHE A 570 13.40 -89.25 -12.03
CA PHE A 570 14.16 -90.32 -11.43
C PHE A 570 14.20 -91.53 -12.38
N ASN A 571 15.39 -92.03 -12.71
CA ASN A 571 15.56 -93.09 -13.70
C ASN A 571 15.25 -94.46 -13.07
N PHE A 572 14.02 -94.96 -13.24
CA PHE A 572 13.61 -96.28 -12.76
C PHE A 572 14.36 -97.47 -13.41
N GLN A 573 15.24 -97.24 -14.40
CA GLN A 573 15.99 -98.30 -15.07
C GLN A 573 17.05 -98.96 -14.16
N GLU A 574 17.66 -98.24 -13.21
CA GLU A 574 18.74 -98.79 -12.36
C GLU A 574 18.18 -99.71 -11.27
N HIS A 575 17.06 -99.34 -10.65
CA HIS A 575 16.37 -100.20 -9.69
C HIS A 575 15.85 -101.50 -10.32
N ASP A 576 15.37 -101.43 -11.56
CA ASP A 576 14.87 -102.59 -12.29
C ASP A 576 16.02 -103.52 -12.68
N GLN A 577 17.20 -102.98 -12.99
CA GLN A 577 18.41 -103.78 -13.24
C GLN A 577 18.93 -104.47 -11.98
N GLU A 578 18.94 -103.79 -10.82
CA GLU A 578 19.43 -104.42 -9.60
C GLU A 578 18.40 -105.39 -8.99
N ALA A 579 17.11 -105.09 -9.09
CA ALA A 579 16.07 -106.07 -8.78
C ALA A 579 16.22 -107.31 -9.67
N ARG A 580 16.50 -107.17 -10.97
CA ARG A 580 16.83 -108.29 -11.88
C ARG A 580 18.08 -109.05 -11.44
N ARG A 581 19.08 -108.36 -10.88
CA ARG A 581 20.35 -108.93 -10.39
C ARG A 581 20.17 -109.71 -9.08
N LEU A 582 19.42 -109.16 -8.12
CA LEU A 582 19.06 -109.80 -6.86
C LEU A 582 18.11 -110.99 -7.09
N VAL A 583 17.16 -110.87 -8.02
CA VAL A 583 16.33 -111.97 -8.53
C VAL A 583 17.18 -113.08 -9.16
N GLN A 584 18.26 -112.74 -9.86
CA GLN A 584 19.19 -113.72 -10.44
C GLN A 584 20.05 -114.43 -9.39
N LYS A 585 20.46 -113.71 -8.33
CA LYS A 585 21.37 -114.22 -7.29
C LYS A 585 20.64 -115.02 -6.20
N TYR A 586 19.37 -114.70 -5.95
CA TYR A 586 18.51 -115.38 -4.97
C TYR A 586 17.13 -115.67 -5.58
N PRO A 587 16.99 -116.73 -6.40
CA PRO A 587 15.78 -117.03 -7.17
C PRO A 587 14.53 -117.21 -6.29
N ASP A 588 14.71 -117.76 -5.09
CA ASP A 588 13.65 -118.04 -4.12
C ASP A 588 13.03 -116.76 -3.53
N MET A 589 13.74 -115.62 -3.65
CA MET A 589 13.34 -114.30 -3.15
C MET A 589 12.84 -113.35 -4.27
N SER A 590 12.70 -113.86 -5.49
CA SER A 590 12.31 -113.12 -6.69
C SER A 590 10.97 -112.35 -6.57
N THR A 591 9.95 -113.02 -6.06
CA THR A 591 8.58 -112.49 -5.96
C THR A 591 8.47 -111.43 -4.86
N PRO A 592 9.03 -111.66 -3.65
CA PRO A 592 9.13 -110.61 -2.62
C PRO A 592 9.88 -109.35 -3.09
N ILE A 593 11.02 -109.50 -3.78
CA ILE A 593 11.83 -108.37 -4.27
C ILE A 593 11.04 -107.53 -5.29
N ARG A 594 10.34 -108.17 -6.23
CA ARG A 594 9.50 -107.46 -7.21
C ARG A 594 8.26 -106.81 -6.59
N SER A 595 7.60 -107.47 -5.63
CA SER A 595 6.49 -106.87 -4.88
C SER A 595 6.94 -105.62 -4.14
N LYS A 596 8.09 -105.69 -3.46
CA LYS A 596 8.62 -104.58 -2.68
C LYS A 596 9.08 -103.41 -3.55
N LEU A 597 9.64 -103.69 -4.72
CA LEU A 597 9.95 -102.65 -5.72
C LEU A 597 8.69 -101.92 -6.19
N SER A 598 7.61 -102.66 -6.50
CA SER A 598 6.34 -102.07 -6.92
C SER A 598 5.69 -101.22 -5.82
N GLU A 599 5.69 -101.70 -4.58
CA GLU A 599 5.18 -100.96 -3.42
C GLU A 599 5.96 -99.66 -3.18
N LEU A 600 7.29 -99.67 -3.33
CA LEU A 600 8.15 -98.49 -3.24
C LEU A 600 7.89 -97.48 -4.37
N GLN A 601 7.67 -97.97 -5.58
CA GLN A 601 7.32 -97.13 -6.72
C GLN A 601 5.96 -96.44 -6.54
N GLU A 602 5.00 -97.12 -5.94
CA GLU A 602 3.66 -96.60 -5.69
C GLU A 602 3.63 -95.63 -4.51
N SER A 603 4.33 -95.92 -3.41
CA SER A 603 4.45 -95.02 -2.27
C SER A 603 5.15 -93.71 -2.63
N TRP A 604 6.20 -93.76 -3.46
CA TRP A 604 6.90 -92.57 -3.94
C TRP A 604 6.01 -91.69 -4.83
N ARG A 605 5.25 -92.28 -5.76
CA ARG A 605 4.29 -91.54 -6.59
C ARG A 605 3.21 -90.87 -5.74
N ASN A 606 2.71 -91.55 -4.71
CA ASN A 606 1.71 -90.99 -3.80
C ASN A 606 2.28 -89.83 -2.96
N LEU A 607 3.52 -89.92 -2.48
CA LEU A 607 4.15 -88.85 -1.73
C LEU A 607 4.38 -87.60 -2.60
N GLN A 608 4.81 -87.79 -3.86
CA GLN A 608 4.96 -86.70 -4.83
C GLN A 608 3.63 -86.02 -5.14
N LEU A 609 2.54 -86.79 -5.28
CA LEU A 609 1.20 -86.25 -5.51
C LEU A 609 0.72 -85.42 -4.31
N LEU A 610 0.87 -85.92 -3.08
CA LEU A 610 0.48 -85.21 -1.86
C LEU A 610 1.30 -83.94 -1.64
N ALA A 611 2.61 -83.97 -1.90
CA ALA A 611 3.47 -82.79 -1.80
C ALA A 611 3.07 -81.70 -2.80
N ARG A 612 2.72 -82.11 -4.03
CA ARG A 612 2.22 -81.19 -5.06
C ARG A 612 0.87 -80.58 -4.70
N GLN A 613 -0.08 -81.40 -4.25
CA GLN A 613 -1.41 -80.93 -3.80
C GLN A 613 -1.29 -79.93 -2.64
N ARG A 614 -0.40 -80.20 -1.68
CA ARG A 614 -0.14 -79.28 -0.57
C ARG A 614 0.48 -77.96 -1.04
N LYS A 615 1.42 -78.00 -2.01
CA LYS A 615 2.06 -76.81 -2.59
C LYS A 615 1.04 -75.91 -3.28
N GLU A 616 0.13 -76.51 -4.03
CA GLU A 616 -0.97 -75.80 -4.71
C GLU A 616 -1.90 -75.15 -3.67
N ALA A 617 -2.37 -75.88 -2.66
CA ALA A 617 -3.26 -75.35 -1.61
C ALA A 617 -2.64 -74.19 -0.79
N LEU A 618 -1.37 -74.31 -0.40
CA LEU A 618 -0.65 -73.23 0.31
C LEU A 618 -0.44 -71.99 -0.55
N THR A 619 -0.21 -72.18 -1.86
CA THR A 619 -0.05 -71.06 -2.80
C THR A 619 -1.36 -70.25 -2.89
N VAL A 620 -2.51 -70.92 -2.93
CA VAL A 620 -3.81 -70.23 -2.97
C VAL A 620 -4.05 -69.42 -1.69
N ALA A 621 -3.92 -70.05 -0.52
CA ALA A 621 -4.12 -69.38 0.78
C ALA A 621 -3.16 -68.19 0.98
N TYR A 622 -1.88 -68.33 0.58
CA TYR A 622 -0.92 -67.24 0.59
C TYR A 622 -1.38 -66.04 -0.22
N THR A 623 -1.86 -66.26 -1.46
CA THR A 623 -2.27 -65.16 -2.34
C THR A 623 -3.49 -64.42 -1.82
N LEU A 624 -4.44 -65.12 -1.18
CA LEU A 624 -5.63 -64.53 -0.58
C LEU A 624 -5.30 -63.69 0.66
N HIS A 625 -4.51 -64.24 1.59
CA HIS A 625 -4.10 -63.51 2.79
C HIS A 625 -3.22 -62.29 2.46
N LYS A 626 -2.40 -62.37 1.41
CA LYS A 626 -1.63 -61.23 0.90
C LYS A 626 -2.54 -60.09 0.46
N PHE A 627 -3.58 -60.38 -0.34
CA PHE A 627 -4.54 -59.37 -0.80
C PHE A 627 -5.21 -58.64 0.38
N HIS A 628 -5.66 -59.37 1.41
CA HIS A 628 -6.29 -58.74 2.58
C HIS A 628 -5.31 -57.94 3.44
N ALA A 629 -4.04 -58.34 3.52
CA ALA A 629 -3.01 -57.57 4.22
C ALA A 629 -2.75 -56.24 3.51
N ASP A 630 -2.56 -56.28 2.18
CA ASP A 630 -2.34 -55.09 1.35
C ASP A 630 -3.56 -54.14 1.40
N LEU A 631 -4.80 -54.67 1.46
CA LEU A 631 -6.02 -53.87 1.62
C LEU A 631 -6.06 -53.11 2.95
N ARG A 632 -5.71 -53.76 4.07
CA ARG A 632 -5.67 -53.12 5.39
C ARG A 632 -4.63 -52.00 5.48
N GLU A 633 -3.50 -52.16 4.79
CA GLU A 633 -2.48 -51.12 4.72
C GLU A 633 -3.03 -49.87 4.01
N ILE A 634 -3.73 -50.06 2.88
CA ILE A 634 -4.38 -48.97 2.15
C ILE A 634 -5.47 -48.30 3.00
N GLU A 635 -6.28 -49.07 3.72
CA GLU A 635 -7.29 -48.52 4.63
C GLU A 635 -6.71 -47.61 5.70
N ALA A 636 -5.65 -48.06 6.38
CA ALA A 636 -4.97 -47.28 7.41
C ALA A 636 -4.38 -45.99 6.83
N TRP A 637 -3.77 -46.07 5.65
CA TRP A 637 -3.20 -44.91 4.97
C TRP A 637 -4.25 -43.87 4.54
N VAL A 638 -5.40 -44.30 4.00
CA VAL A 638 -6.51 -43.39 3.64
C VAL A 638 -7.03 -42.65 4.87
N ALA A 639 -7.24 -43.36 5.97
CA ALA A 639 -7.74 -42.76 7.21
C ALA A 639 -6.77 -41.72 7.78
N ASP A 640 -5.46 -42.02 7.80
CA ASP A 640 -4.44 -41.08 8.27
C ASP A 640 -4.33 -39.86 7.35
N THR A 641 -4.38 -40.06 6.03
CA THR A 641 -4.29 -38.97 5.05
C THR A 641 -5.44 -37.98 5.18
N ILE A 642 -6.68 -38.47 5.31
CA ILE A 642 -7.86 -37.62 5.54
C ILE A 642 -7.70 -36.83 6.85
N LYS A 643 -7.30 -37.51 7.93
CA LYS A 643 -7.09 -36.87 9.23
C LYS A 643 -6.04 -35.75 9.17
N ARG A 644 -4.93 -35.95 8.45
CA ARG A 644 -3.89 -34.92 8.27
C ARG A 644 -4.41 -33.71 7.48
N MET A 645 -5.21 -33.93 6.44
CA MET A 645 -5.83 -32.84 5.67
C MET A 645 -6.79 -32.02 6.54
N ASP A 646 -7.63 -32.69 7.34
CA ASP A 646 -8.63 -32.03 8.20
C ASP A 646 -8.02 -31.30 9.40
N SER A 647 -6.86 -31.78 9.89
CA SER A 647 -6.18 -31.17 11.05
C SER A 647 -5.50 -29.83 10.78
N SER A 648 -5.35 -29.43 9.51
CA SER A 648 -4.68 -28.18 9.15
C SER A 648 -5.62 -26.98 9.29
N GLU A 649 -5.18 -25.95 10.02
CA GLU A 649 -5.92 -24.70 10.18
C GLU A 649 -6.15 -24.00 8.83
N LEU A 650 -7.14 -23.09 8.78
CA LEU A 650 -7.39 -22.28 7.60
C LEU A 650 -6.39 -21.09 7.56
N PRO A 651 -5.95 -20.67 6.37
CA PRO A 651 -4.96 -19.62 6.23
C PRO A 651 -5.47 -18.26 6.74
N ALA A 652 -4.60 -17.53 7.44
CA ALA A 652 -4.91 -16.21 7.99
C ALA A 652 -4.47 -15.06 7.07
N THR A 653 -3.63 -15.33 6.08
CA THR A 653 -3.13 -14.35 5.11
C THR A 653 -3.25 -14.86 3.66
N ILE A 654 -3.18 -13.95 2.68
CA ILE A 654 -3.18 -14.30 1.25
C ILE A 654 -2.00 -15.23 0.93
N SER A 655 -0.79 -14.88 1.38
CA SER A 655 0.42 -15.67 1.13
C SER A 655 0.37 -17.06 1.79
N GLU A 656 -0.18 -17.17 3.00
CA GLU A 656 -0.43 -18.48 3.62
C GLU A 656 -1.44 -19.30 2.82
N ALA A 657 -2.48 -18.66 2.29
CA ALA A 657 -3.51 -19.34 1.50
C ALA A 657 -2.96 -19.83 0.16
N GLU A 658 -2.17 -19.01 -0.53
CA GLU A 658 -1.45 -19.37 -1.75
C GLU A 658 -0.47 -20.52 -1.50
N ALA A 659 0.35 -20.43 -0.45
CA ALA A 659 1.30 -21.50 -0.09
C ALA A 659 0.58 -22.81 0.28
N MET A 660 -0.54 -22.74 1.01
CA MET A 660 -1.34 -23.92 1.33
C MET A 660 -2.05 -24.51 0.10
N LEU A 661 -2.52 -23.66 -0.83
CA LEU A 661 -3.10 -24.09 -2.10
C LEU A 661 -2.05 -24.71 -3.02
N GLU A 662 -0.86 -24.14 -3.08
CA GLU A 662 0.29 -24.67 -3.83
C GLU A 662 0.71 -26.01 -3.23
N LEU A 663 0.92 -26.11 -1.91
CA LEU A 663 1.23 -27.38 -1.23
C LEU A 663 0.11 -28.43 -1.42
N HIS A 664 -1.15 -28.02 -1.41
CA HIS A 664 -2.28 -28.90 -1.74
C HIS A 664 -2.19 -29.34 -3.21
N GLN A 665 -1.99 -28.43 -4.16
CA GLN A 665 -1.83 -28.77 -5.57
C GLN A 665 -0.57 -29.61 -5.86
N GLU A 666 0.54 -29.39 -5.18
CA GLU A 666 1.77 -30.17 -5.29
C GLU A 666 1.54 -31.62 -4.84
N ARG A 667 0.84 -31.81 -3.71
CA ARG A 667 0.37 -33.13 -3.25
C ARG A 667 -0.55 -33.82 -4.27
N LYS A 668 -1.12 -33.09 -5.24
CA LYS A 668 -1.93 -33.61 -6.37
C LYS A 668 -1.17 -33.77 -7.69
N VAL A 669 -0.21 -32.88 -8.04
CA VAL A 669 0.28 -32.74 -9.44
C VAL A 669 1.80 -32.61 -9.59
N ALA A 670 2.61 -32.39 -8.54
CA ALA A 670 4.04 -32.12 -8.74
C ALA A 670 4.94 -33.36 -8.50
N LEU A 671 5.49 -33.87 -9.60
CA LEU A 671 6.49 -34.94 -9.79
C LEU A 671 5.99 -36.39 -9.65
N PRO A 672 6.31 -37.31 -10.59
CA PRO A 672 5.41 -38.40 -10.98
C PRO A 672 5.21 -39.58 -10.00
N PHE A 673 5.52 -39.51 -8.69
CA PHE A 673 5.56 -40.75 -7.87
C PHE A 673 5.23 -40.75 -6.36
N ALA A 674 5.04 -39.64 -5.63
CA ALA A 674 5.34 -39.76 -4.18
C ALA A 674 4.25 -40.33 -3.23
N GLU A 675 2.98 -39.87 -3.24
CA GLU A 675 2.02 -40.36 -2.21
C GLU A 675 0.64 -40.73 -2.73
N ILE A 676 -0.13 -39.81 -3.33
CA ILE A 676 -1.53 -40.13 -3.73
C ILE A 676 -1.56 -40.84 -5.09
N ASP A 677 -0.90 -40.32 -6.14
CA ASP A 677 -0.86 -40.95 -7.46
C ASP A 677 -0.07 -42.27 -7.48
N GLY A 678 1.05 -42.33 -6.75
CA GLY A 678 1.81 -43.57 -6.56
C GLY A 678 0.99 -44.66 -5.85
N ARG A 679 0.15 -44.26 -4.89
CA ARG A 679 -0.81 -45.17 -4.24
C ARG A 679 -2.06 -45.42 -5.09
N LEU A 680 -2.49 -44.52 -5.99
CA LEU A 680 -3.55 -44.82 -6.97
C LEU A 680 -3.16 -45.97 -7.89
N GLU A 681 -1.89 -46.06 -8.27
CA GLU A 681 -1.38 -47.24 -8.98
C GLU A 681 -1.40 -48.48 -8.08
N ALA A 682 -1.13 -48.34 -6.77
CA ALA A 682 -1.34 -49.42 -5.80
C ALA A 682 -2.83 -49.84 -5.68
N PHE A 683 -3.78 -48.90 -5.70
CA PHE A 683 -5.22 -49.18 -5.77
C PHE A 683 -5.58 -49.97 -7.03
N LYS A 684 -5.05 -49.57 -8.20
CA LYS A 684 -5.27 -50.28 -9.46
C LYS A 684 -4.65 -51.68 -9.45
N ASN A 685 -3.42 -51.80 -9.00
CA ASN A 685 -2.69 -53.06 -8.91
C ASN A 685 -3.38 -54.03 -7.95
N LEU A 686 -3.80 -53.54 -6.77
CA LEU A 686 -4.52 -54.35 -5.80
C LEU A 686 -5.90 -54.74 -6.31
N LYS A 687 -6.62 -53.83 -7.00
CA LYS A 687 -7.89 -54.16 -7.68
C LYS A 687 -7.70 -55.24 -8.73
N TYR A 688 -6.69 -55.13 -9.59
CA TYR A 688 -6.40 -56.13 -10.62
C TYR A 688 -5.98 -57.47 -9.99
N PHE A 689 -5.21 -57.44 -8.91
CA PHE A 689 -4.83 -58.62 -8.14
C PHE A 689 -6.07 -59.31 -7.55
N GLY A 690 -6.98 -58.57 -6.92
CA GLY A 690 -8.24 -59.11 -6.40
C GLY A 690 -9.19 -59.63 -7.49
N MET A 691 -9.28 -58.96 -8.64
CA MET A 691 -10.07 -59.45 -9.79
C MET A 691 -9.51 -60.75 -10.36
N ARG A 692 -8.18 -60.90 -10.43
CA ARG A 692 -7.53 -62.16 -10.84
C ARG A 692 -7.75 -63.29 -9.83
N LEU A 693 -7.72 -62.97 -8.53
CA LEU A 693 -8.03 -63.95 -7.49
C LEU A 693 -9.48 -64.44 -7.59
N SER A 694 -10.42 -63.52 -7.79
CA SER A 694 -11.84 -63.84 -7.99
C SER A 694 -12.06 -64.74 -9.22
N ALA A 695 -11.31 -64.54 -10.30
CA ALA A 695 -11.41 -65.37 -11.52
C ALA A 695 -10.78 -66.77 -11.38
N ASN A 696 -9.71 -66.91 -10.58
CA ASN A 696 -8.95 -68.16 -10.48
C ASN A 696 -9.35 -69.06 -9.30
N TYR A 697 -10.00 -68.51 -8.26
CA TYR A 697 -10.27 -69.21 -7.00
C TYR A 697 -11.69 -68.98 -6.47
N SER A 698 -12.68 -68.86 -7.36
CA SER A 698 -14.06 -68.45 -7.05
C SER A 698 -14.81 -69.34 -6.06
N GLU A 699 -14.32 -70.55 -5.75
CA GLU A 699 -14.99 -71.54 -4.89
C GLU A 699 -14.55 -71.48 -3.41
N GLN A 700 -13.51 -70.71 -3.06
CA GLN A 700 -12.93 -70.73 -1.70
C GLN A 700 -13.37 -69.57 -0.77
N GLU A 701 -13.43 -68.33 -1.25
CA GLU A 701 -13.87 -67.16 -0.46
C GLU A 701 -14.36 -66.01 -1.39
N ASP A 702 -15.44 -65.30 -1.04
CA ASP A 702 -15.98 -64.18 -1.84
C ASP A 702 -15.23 -62.86 -1.55
N ILE A 703 -14.39 -62.45 -2.50
CA ILE A 703 -13.54 -61.26 -2.41
C ILE A 703 -14.27 -59.99 -2.91
N THR A 704 -15.47 -60.11 -3.48
CA THR A 704 -16.26 -58.99 -4.03
C THR A 704 -16.49 -57.85 -3.04
N PRO A 705 -16.83 -58.09 -1.75
CA PRO A 705 -16.98 -57.02 -0.77
C PRO A 705 -15.68 -56.25 -0.50
N SER A 706 -14.54 -56.94 -0.55
CA SER A 706 -13.22 -56.33 -0.34
C SER A 706 -12.79 -55.45 -1.52
N LEU A 707 -13.16 -55.84 -2.76
CA LEU A 707 -12.99 -55.00 -3.94
C LEU A 707 -13.89 -53.76 -3.91
N ALA A 708 -15.15 -53.91 -3.47
CA ALA A 708 -16.06 -52.77 -3.28
C ALA A 708 -15.53 -51.80 -2.22
N ARG A 709 -15.00 -52.32 -1.11
CA ARG A 709 -14.37 -51.52 -0.06
C ARG A 709 -13.17 -50.71 -0.58
N LEU A 710 -12.32 -51.32 -1.39
CA LEU A 710 -11.18 -50.65 -2.02
C LEU A 710 -11.61 -49.48 -2.93
N GLU A 711 -12.69 -49.65 -3.71
CA GLU A 711 -13.23 -48.55 -4.52
C GLU A 711 -13.84 -47.43 -3.69
N GLU A 712 -14.54 -47.78 -2.60
CA GLU A 712 -15.14 -46.80 -1.70
C GLU A 712 -14.07 -45.92 -1.06
N LEU A 713 -13.00 -46.52 -0.52
CA LEU A 713 -11.86 -45.78 0.06
C LEU A 713 -11.25 -44.78 -0.93
N ARG A 714 -11.13 -45.16 -2.21
CA ARG A 714 -10.63 -44.27 -3.26
C ARG A 714 -11.58 -43.09 -3.48
N ARG A 715 -12.89 -43.31 -3.50
CA ARG A 715 -13.89 -42.25 -3.67
C ARG A 715 -13.90 -41.30 -2.47
N THR A 716 -13.87 -41.84 -1.25
CA THR A 716 -13.85 -41.05 -0.02
C THR A 716 -12.61 -40.15 0.05
N LEU A 717 -11.42 -40.68 -0.29
CA LEU A 717 -10.19 -39.89 -0.31
C LEU A 717 -10.27 -38.74 -1.33
N LEU A 718 -10.74 -39.01 -2.55
CA LEU A 718 -10.88 -37.99 -3.59
C LEU A 718 -11.93 -36.93 -3.24
N ALA A 719 -13.02 -37.33 -2.59
CA ALA A 719 -14.04 -36.40 -2.11
C ALA A 719 -13.48 -35.47 -1.01
N ALA A 720 -12.82 -36.03 0.01
CA ALA A 720 -12.19 -35.26 1.08
C ALA A 720 -11.11 -34.31 0.54
N TRP A 721 -10.35 -34.76 -0.46
CA TRP A 721 -9.34 -33.95 -1.14
C TRP A 721 -9.94 -32.71 -1.82
N GLU A 722 -11.01 -32.91 -2.59
CA GLU A 722 -11.69 -31.84 -3.33
C GLU A 722 -12.44 -30.88 -2.39
N GLU A 723 -13.03 -31.41 -1.32
CA GLU A 723 -13.63 -30.60 -0.26
C GLU A 723 -12.59 -29.71 0.42
N ARG A 724 -11.42 -30.25 0.79
CA ARG A 724 -10.33 -29.45 1.36
C ARG A 724 -9.81 -28.39 0.38
N ARG A 725 -9.70 -28.72 -0.91
CA ARG A 725 -9.32 -27.74 -1.96
C ARG A 725 -10.32 -26.60 -2.02
N SER A 726 -11.61 -26.92 -2.10
CA SER A 726 -12.70 -25.93 -2.12
C SER A 726 -12.67 -25.04 -0.88
N ARG A 727 -12.42 -25.62 0.31
CA ARG A 727 -12.26 -24.86 1.56
C ARG A 727 -11.06 -23.90 1.54
N LEU A 728 -9.93 -24.32 0.98
CA LEU A 728 -8.74 -23.47 0.84
C LEU A 728 -8.95 -22.36 -0.21
N ASP A 729 -9.57 -22.65 -1.34
CA ASP A 729 -9.93 -21.67 -2.37
C ASP A 729 -10.87 -20.59 -1.78
N GLN A 730 -11.89 -21.01 -1.02
CA GLN A 730 -12.78 -20.11 -0.30
C GLN A 730 -12.00 -19.28 0.75
N ALA A 731 -11.15 -19.90 1.57
CA ALA A 731 -10.34 -19.16 2.54
C ALA A 731 -9.43 -18.10 1.88
N HIS A 732 -8.84 -18.42 0.72
CA HIS A 732 -8.08 -17.47 -0.09
C HIS A 732 -8.94 -16.29 -0.58
N GLN A 733 -10.13 -16.57 -1.14
CA GLN A 733 -11.09 -15.54 -1.55
C GLN A 733 -11.47 -14.62 -0.38
N LEU A 734 -11.67 -15.18 0.81
CA LEU A 734 -11.97 -14.40 2.02
C LEU A 734 -10.82 -13.47 2.40
N GLN A 735 -9.56 -13.93 2.33
CA GLN A 735 -8.40 -13.08 2.64
C GLN A 735 -8.22 -11.97 1.61
N LEU A 736 -8.42 -12.25 0.32
CA LEU A 736 -8.40 -11.24 -0.74
C LEU A 736 -9.49 -10.18 -0.52
N PHE A 737 -10.71 -10.60 -0.18
CA PHE A 737 -11.81 -9.70 0.14
C PHE A 737 -11.49 -8.80 1.35
N LYS A 738 -10.93 -9.36 2.42
CA LYS A 738 -10.55 -8.60 3.63
C LYS A 738 -9.53 -7.52 3.31
N GLU A 739 -8.47 -7.87 2.58
CA GLU A 739 -7.43 -6.92 2.17
C GLU A 739 -8.02 -5.78 1.32
N GLN A 740 -8.87 -6.09 0.33
CA GLN A 740 -9.53 -5.06 -0.47
C GLN A 740 -10.49 -4.18 0.34
N ALA A 741 -11.22 -4.77 1.30
CA ALA A 741 -12.10 -4.03 2.20
C ALA A 741 -11.32 -3.06 3.10
N ASP A 742 -10.18 -3.49 3.63
CA ASP A 742 -9.33 -2.65 4.49
C ASP A 742 -8.68 -1.51 3.69
N GLN A 743 -8.28 -1.76 2.45
CA GLN A 743 -7.82 -0.72 1.53
C GLN A 743 -8.92 0.30 1.19
N ALA A 744 -10.16 -0.14 1.00
CA ALA A 744 -11.31 0.74 0.79
C ALA A 744 -11.60 1.57 2.04
N ASP A 745 -11.58 0.96 3.24
CA ASP A 745 -11.79 1.64 4.52
C ASP A 745 -10.72 2.71 4.80
N SER A 746 -9.44 2.39 4.56
CA SER A 746 -8.33 3.34 4.70
C SER A 746 -8.49 4.55 3.78
N TRP A 747 -8.90 4.30 2.53
CA TRP A 747 -9.19 5.37 1.58
C TRP A 747 -10.38 6.23 2.02
N LEU A 748 -11.50 5.62 2.43
CA LEU A 748 -12.67 6.35 2.95
C LEU A 748 -12.29 7.23 4.14
N ALA A 749 -11.52 6.70 5.10
CA ALA A 749 -11.05 7.44 6.27
C ALA A 749 -10.24 8.70 5.89
N SER A 750 -9.34 8.57 4.90
CA SER A 750 -8.57 9.70 4.40
C SER A 750 -9.46 10.80 3.79
N LYS A 751 -10.53 10.43 3.09
CA LYS A 751 -11.48 11.40 2.49
C LYS A 751 -12.42 12.02 3.52
N GLU A 752 -12.84 11.26 4.51
CA GLU A 752 -13.62 11.77 5.65
C GLU A 752 -12.84 12.85 6.41
N ALA A 753 -11.53 12.67 6.60
CA ALA A 753 -10.67 13.66 7.25
C ALA A 753 -10.63 15.01 6.50
N PHE A 754 -10.69 15.00 5.17
CA PHE A 754 -10.76 16.24 4.38
C PHE A 754 -12.06 17.00 4.62
N LEU A 755 -13.19 16.30 4.78
CA LEU A 755 -14.50 16.92 4.98
C LEU A 755 -14.68 17.52 6.38
N HIS A 756 -13.86 17.13 7.35
CA HIS A 756 -13.88 17.63 8.73
C HIS A 756 -13.45 19.10 8.88
N ASN A 757 -13.20 19.79 7.77
CA ASN A 757 -12.51 21.08 7.76
C ASN A 757 -13.31 22.28 8.32
N ASP A 758 -14.60 22.29 8.59
CA ASP A 758 -15.44 23.45 9.03
C ASP A 758 -15.27 24.88 8.45
N ASP A 759 -14.20 25.24 7.71
CA ASP A 759 -14.00 26.57 7.14
C ASP A 759 -14.97 26.84 5.99
N LEU A 760 -15.73 27.92 6.12
CA LEU A 760 -16.73 28.37 5.16
C LEU A 760 -16.30 29.62 4.38
N GLY A 761 -15.11 30.16 4.65
CA GLY A 761 -14.58 31.39 4.07
C GLY A 761 -15.24 32.67 4.61
N ASP A 762 -14.46 33.74 4.68
CA ASP A 762 -14.82 35.04 5.26
C ASP A 762 -15.10 36.14 4.24
N SER A 763 -14.89 35.84 2.95
CA SER A 763 -15.09 36.77 1.83
C SER A 763 -15.53 36.01 0.59
N LEU A 764 -16.21 36.69 -0.34
CA LEU A 764 -16.71 36.06 -1.57
C LEU A 764 -15.60 35.29 -2.32
N SER A 765 -14.39 35.88 -2.41
CA SER A 765 -13.24 35.24 -3.04
C SER A 765 -12.75 33.98 -2.32
N SER A 766 -12.74 34.01 -0.98
CA SER A 766 -12.35 32.87 -0.14
C SER A 766 -13.35 31.71 -0.28
N VAL A 767 -14.65 32.00 -0.22
CA VAL A 767 -15.71 30.99 -0.40
C VAL A 767 -15.68 30.38 -1.80
N GLU A 768 -15.48 31.20 -2.85
CA GLU A 768 -15.37 30.70 -4.22
C GLU A 768 -14.14 29.80 -4.43
N MET A 769 -13.02 30.12 -3.79
CA MET A 769 -11.84 29.25 -3.78
C MET A 769 -12.13 27.92 -3.07
N LEU A 770 -12.78 27.95 -1.90
CA LEU A 770 -13.18 26.75 -1.16
C LEU A 770 -14.16 25.89 -1.95
N LEU A 771 -15.12 26.50 -2.66
CA LEU A 771 -16.05 25.80 -3.56
C LEU A 771 -15.30 25.11 -4.71
N ARG A 772 -14.31 25.76 -5.33
CA ARG A 772 -13.48 25.14 -6.38
C ARG A 772 -12.66 23.97 -5.83
N LYS A 773 -12.05 24.12 -4.64
CA LYS A 773 -11.34 23.04 -3.95
C LYS A 773 -12.25 21.85 -3.65
N HIS A 774 -13.47 22.12 -3.15
CA HIS A 774 -14.47 21.09 -2.87
C HIS A 774 -14.97 20.40 -4.14
N GLU A 775 -15.16 21.14 -5.24
CA GLU A 775 -15.51 20.56 -6.53
C GLU A 775 -14.40 19.64 -7.08
N ALA A 776 -13.13 20.05 -6.96
CA ALA A 776 -11.99 19.21 -7.32
C ALA A 776 -11.94 17.94 -6.45
N PHE A 777 -12.20 18.07 -5.15
CA PHE A 777 -12.32 16.94 -4.23
C PHE A 777 -13.42 15.95 -4.67
N GLU A 778 -14.61 16.44 -5.01
CA GLU A 778 -15.71 15.57 -5.45
C GLU A 778 -15.43 14.86 -6.78
N LYS A 779 -14.79 15.54 -7.73
CA LYS A 779 -14.32 14.91 -8.98
C LYS A 779 -13.34 13.79 -8.69
N MET A 780 -12.39 14.01 -7.78
CA MET A 780 -11.43 13.00 -7.33
C MET A 780 -12.14 11.81 -6.65
N VAL A 781 -13.09 12.05 -5.73
CA VAL A 781 -13.85 10.98 -5.05
C VAL A 781 -14.64 10.15 -6.06
N THR A 782 -15.26 10.80 -7.04
CA THR A 782 -16.01 10.12 -8.11
C THR A 782 -15.10 9.28 -9.01
N ALA A 783 -13.94 9.82 -9.40
CA ALA A 783 -12.97 9.09 -10.23
C ALA A 783 -12.39 7.85 -9.54
N GLN A 784 -12.34 7.86 -8.20
CA GLN A 784 -11.85 6.74 -7.39
C GLN A 784 -12.96 5.85 -6.81
N ALA A 785 -14.23 6.08 -7.18
CA ALA A 785 -15.38 5.32 -6.69
C ALA A 785 -15.33 3.82 -7.08
N GLY A 786 -14.64 3.51 -8.18
CA GLY A 786 -14.48 2.13 -8.70
C GLY A 786 -13.86 1.15 -7.69
N ARG A 787 -13.12 1.64 -6.68
CA ARG A 787 -12.53 0.77 -5.65
C ARG A 787 -13.57 0.05 -4.79
N VAL A 788 -14.68 0.72 -4.46
CA VAL A 788 -15.77 0.10 -3.68
C VAL A 788 -16.67 -0.73 -4.59
N GLU A 789 -16.85 -0.32 -5.84
CA GLU A 789 -17.63 -1.08 -6.84
C GLU A 789 -16.96 -2.41 -7.19
N GLU A 790 -15.64 -2.46 -7.25
CA GLU A 790 -14.89 -3.70 -7.46
C GLU A 790 -15.01 -4.65 -6.26
N LEU A 791 -15.00 -4.11 -5.03
CA LEU A 791 -15.24 -4.87 -3.80
C LEU A 791 -16.69 -5.42 -3.76
N GLU A 792 -17.68 -4.62 -4.16
CA GLU A 792 -19.08 -5.05 -4.30
C GLU A 792 -19.20 -6.20 -5.32
N ARG A 793 -18.55 -6.08 -6.48
CA ARG A 793 -18.52 -7.13 -7.51
C ARG A 793 -17.88 -8.41 -6.99
N LEU A 794 -16.70 -8.33 -6.37
CA LEU A 794 -16.00 -9.48 -5.79
C LEU A 794 -16.87 -10.17 -4.73
N SER A 795 -17.51 -9.40 -3.86
CA SER A 795 -18.39 -9.96 -2.82
C SER A 795 -19.60 -10.68 -3.42
N LEU A 796 -20.22 -10.12 -4.47
CA LEU A 796 -21.35 -10.77 -5.14
C LEU A 796 -20.93 -12.08 -5.81
N GLU A 797 -19.76 -12.12 -6.46
CA GLU A 797 -19.19 -13.33 -7.05
C GLU A 797 -18.95 -14.40 -5.96
N ILE A 798 -18.31 -14.04 -4.85
CA ILE A 798 -18.03 -14.98 -3.74
C ILE A 798 -19.32 -15.52 -3.10
N VAL A 799 -20.34 -14.67 -2.91
CA VAL A 799 -21.61 -15.08 -2.31
C VAL A 799 -22.41 -16.00 -3.24
N ALA A 800 -22.33 -15.79 -4.56
CA ALA A 800 -22.96 -16.66 -5.55
C ALA A 800 -22.41 -18.10 -5.52
N ASP A 801 -21.12 -18.25 -5.19
CA ASP A 801 -20.42 -19.55 -5.11
C ASP A 801 -20.66 -20.30 -3.77
N HIS A 802 -21.63 -19.88 -2.95
CA HIS A 802 -21.98 -20.50 -1.66
C HIS A 802 -20.81 -20.58 -0.67
N HIS A 803 -20.01 -19.52 -0.61
CA HIS A 803 -18.86 -19.41 0.28
C HIS A 803 -19.23 -19.62 1.77
N TYR A 804 -18.40 -20.33 2.53
CA TYR A 804 -18.68 -20.70 3.93
C TYR A 804 -18.90 -19.49 4.87
N ASP A 805 -18.28 -18.35 4.57
CA ASP A 805 -18.41 -17.09 5.31
C ASP A 805 -19.22 -16.01 4.57
N SER A 806 -20.18 -16.42 3.72
CA SER A 806 -21.00 -15.48 2.94
C SER A 806 -21.69 -14.42 3.80
N ALA A 807 -22.12 -14.78 5.02
CA ALA A 807 -22.74 -13.86 5.97
C ALA A 807 -21.77 -12.77 6.46
N GLY A 808 -20.55 -13.16 6.85
CA GLY A 808 -19.52 -12.22 7.30
C GLY A 808 -19.06 -11.27 6.20
N ILE A 809 -18.87 -11.80 4.98
CA ILE A 809 -18.54 -11.02 3.78
C ILE A 809 -19.63 -9.98 3.48
N THR A 810 -20.90 -10.41 3.46
CA THR A 810 -22.04 -9.52 3.18
C THR A 810 -22.13 -8.41 4.23
N GLN A 811 -21.97 -8.74 5.51
CA GLN A 811 -21.99 -7.76 6.60
C GLN A 811 -20.84 -6.74 6.47
N ARG A 812 -19.62 -7.22 6.16
CA ARG A 812 -18.45 -6.36 5.98
C ARG A 812 -18.62 -5.44 4.77
N LEU A 813 -19.12 -5.95 3.65
CA LEU A 813 -19.43 -5.15 2.47
C LEU A 813 -20.45 -4.05 2.82
N GLN A 814 -21.55 -4.41 3.46
CA GLN A 814 -22.60 -3.46 3.83
C GLN A 814 -22.05 -2.33 4.72
N ALA A 815 -21.11 -2.62 5.62
CA ALA A 815 -20.45 -1.61 6.43
C ALA A 815 -19.61 -0.62 5.61
N VAL A 816 -18.84 -1.11 4.62
CA VAL A 816 -18.05 -0.27 3.70
C VAL A 816 -18.96 0.58 2.82
N VAL A 817 -20.00 -0.01 2.23
CA VAL A 817 -21.00 0.71 1.40
C VAL A 817 -21.71 1.78 2.21
N SER A 818 -22.19 1.46 3.43
CA SER A 818 -22.83 2.44 4.31
C SER A 818 -21.88 3.59 4.69
N ARG A 819 -20.57 3.33 4.79
CA ARG A 819 -19.56 4.37 5.03
C ARG A 819 -19.33 5.25 3.79
N LYS A 820 -19.26 4.67 2.60
CA LYS A 820 -19.23 5.39 1.31
C LYS A 820 -20.44 6.32 1.16
N ASP A 821 -21.64 5.83 1.48
CA ASP A 821 -22.86 6.63 1.38
C ASP A 821 -22.84 7.81 2.35
N ARG A 822 -22.38 7.60 3.60
CA ARG A 822 -22.18 8.69 4.57
C ARG A 822 -21.16 9.73 4.10
N LEU A 823 -20.05 9.30 3.48
CA LEU A 823 -19.06 10.22 2.90
C LEU A 823 -19.71 11.08 1.80
N LYS A 824 -20.51 10.47 0.93
CA LYS A 824 -21.25 11.18 -0.13
C LYS A 824 -22.23 12.19 0.45
N GLU A 825 -23.00 11.81 1.47
CA GLU A 825 -23.92 12.71 2.19
C GLU A 825 -23.17 13.88 2.84
N SER A 826 -22.06 13.61 3.53
CA SER A 826 -21.22 14.65 4.15
C SER A 826 -20.64 15.61 3.10
N SER A 827 -20.19 15.10 1.95
CA SER A 827 -19.70 15.93 0.85
C SER A 827 -20.80 16.84 0.30
N MET A 828 -22.00 16.30 0.08
CA MET A 828 -23.16 17.08 -0.37
C MET A 828 -23.56 18.14 0.66
N ALA A 829 -23.56 17.78 1.95
CA ALA A 829 -23.86 18.72 3.03
C ALA A 829 -22.83 19.86 3.08
N ARG A 830 -21.54 19.57 2.94
CA ARG A 830 -20.50 20.60 2.90
C ARG A 830 -20.63 21.51 1.68
N ARG A 831 -20.92 20.97 0.49
CA ARG A 831 -21.22 21.81 -0.69
C ARG A 831 -22.37 22.77 -0.42
N ARG A 832 -23.48 22.29 0.17
CA ARG A 832 -24.62 23.15 0.52
C ARG A 832 -24.20 24.27 1.47
N ARG A 833 -23.45 23.94 2.53
CA ARG A 833 -22.94 24.92 3.49
C ARG A 833 -22.03 25.98 2.85
N LEU A 834 -21.15 25.59 1.92
CA LEU A 834 -20.33 26.53 1.16
C LEU A 834 -21.15 27.40 0.20
N GLN A 835 -22.21 26.86 -0.41
CA GLN A 835 -23.13 27.64 -1.25
C GLN A 835 -23.93 28.66 -0.44
N GLU A 836 -24.42 28.27 0.74
CA GLU A 836 -25.04 29.19 1.69
C GLU A 836 -24.03 30.28 2.12
N SER A 837 -22.79 29.90 2.48
CA SER A 837 -21.76 30.90 2.80
C SER A 837 -21.52 31.89 1.65
N LYS A 838 -21.53 31.41 0.39
CA LYS A 838 -21.41 32.29 -0.78
C LYS A 838 -22.57 33.29 -0.86
N GLN A 839 -23.79 32.83 -0.62
CA GLN A 839 -24.99 33.69 -0.60
C GLN A 839 -24.89 34.75 0.50
N LEU A 840 -24.43 34.36 1.69
CA LEU A 840 -24.18 35.30 2.79
C LEU A 840 -23.16 36.38 2.41
N GLN A 841 -22.00 36.00 1.89
CA GLN A 841 -20.95 36.97 1.53
C GLN A 841 -21.39 37.92 0.40
N GLN A 842 -22.20 37.42 -0.54
CA GLN A 842 -22.82 38.24 -1.59
C GLN A 842 -23.84 39.24 -1.01
N PHE A 843 -24.69 38.79 -0.09
CA PHE A 843 -25.63 39.66 0.63
C PHE A 843 -24.89 40.73 1.42
N LEU A 844 -23.90 40.35 2.23
CA LEU A 844 -23.10 41.28 3.05
C LEU A 844 -22.41 42.35 2.19
N ARG A 845 -21.87 41.98 1.02
CA ARG A 845 -21.29 42.96 0.10
C ARG A 845 -22.33 43.98 -0.39
N ASN A 846 -23.49 43.52 -0.85
CA ASN A 846 -24.57 44.40 -1.33
C ASN A 846 -25.09 45.30 -0.20
N MET A 847 -25.20 44.73 0.99
CA MET A 847 -25.59 45.40 2.23
C MET A 847 -24.63 46.53 2.59
N TYR A 848 -23.32 46.26 2.68
CA TYR A 848 -22.32 47.27 3.01
C TYR A 848 -22.23 48.40 1.99
N GLU A 849 -22.49 48.12 0.70
CA GLU A 849 -22.56 49.17 -0.33
C GLU A 849 -23.72 50.15 -0.05
N VAL A 850 -24.91 49.62 0.27
CA VAL A 850 -26.08 50.44 0.58
C VAL A 850 -25.89 51.18 1.90
N GLU A 851 -25.39 50.54 2.95
CA GLU A 851 -25.07 51.20 4.23
C GLU A 851 -24.04 52.32 4.05
N GLY A 852 -22.98 52.09 3.28
CA GLY A 852 -21.98 53.10 2.98
C GLY A 852 -22.57 54.32 2.27
N TRP A 853 -23.48 54.09 1.31
CA TRP A 853 -24.22 55.17 0.65
C TRP A 853 -25.16 55.91 1.61
N ILE A 854 -25.90 55.20 2.47
CA ILE A 854 -26.77 55.82 3.50
C ILE A 854 -25.93 56.70 4.44
N HIS A 855 -24.81 56.21 4.95
CA HIS A 855 -23.91 57.00 5.81
C HIS A 855 -23.36 58.24 5.12
N GLN A 856 -22.98 58.14 3.84
CA GLN A 856 -22.55 59.30 3.06
C GLN A 856 -23.67 60.34 2.94
N LYS A 857 -24.90 59.91 2.62
CA LYS A 857 -26.05 60.80 2.47
C LYS A 857 -26.53 61.37 3.80
N GLN A 858 -26.35 60.64 4.91
CA GLN A 858 -26.61 61.13 6.26
C GLN A 858 -25.79 62.37 6.58
N GLN A 859 -24.52 62.42 6.18
CA GLN A 859 -23.69 63.62 6.39
C GLN A 859 -24.23 64.84 5.65
N VAL A 860 -24.75 64.65 4.43
CA VAL A 860 -25.38 65.73 3.64
C VAL A 860 -26.71 66.17 4.26
N ALA A 861 -27.53 65.22 4.71
CA ALA A 861 -28.80 65.52 5.37
C ALA A 861 -28.61 66.22 6.73
N SER A 862 -27.52 65.95 7.44
CA SER A 862 -27.22 66.54 8.74
C SER A 862 -26.52 67.90 8.68
N ASP A 863 -26.10 68.38 7.50
CA ASP A 863 -25.49 69.70 7.42
C ASP A 863 -26.53 70.81 7.72
N GLU A 864 -26.11 71.85 8.45
CA GLU A 864 -26.97 72.96 8.87
C GLU A 864 -26.79 74.20 7.99
N ASN A 865 -26.56 74.01 6.69
CA ASN A 865 -26.28 75.11 5.76
C ASN A 865 -27.43 76.12 5.57
N TYR A 866 -28.62 75.78 6.07
CA TYR A 866 -29.83 76.61 6.08
C TYR A 866 -29.72 77.81 7.01
N ARG A 867 -28.80 77.82 7.97
CA ARG A 867 -28.59 78.98 8.86
C ARG A 867 -28.01 80.19 8.15
N ASP A 868 -27.39 79.99 6.99
CA ASP A 868 -26.87 81.07 6.16
C ASP A 868 -27.88 81.41 5.04
N PRO A 869 -28.43 82.63 5.02
CA PRO A 869 -29.49 83.03 4.09
C PRO A 869 -28.99 83.24 2.65
N THR A 870 -27.68 83.27 2.41
CA THR A 870 -27.16 83.49 1.04
C THR A 870 -27.52 82.34 0.11
N ASN A 871 -28.00 82.68 -1.09
CA ASN A 871 -28.40 81.72 -2.13
C ASN A 871 -29.42 80.65 -1.66
N LEU A 872 -30.26 80.98 -0.67
CA LEU A 872 -31.15 80.02 -0.01
C LEU A 872 -32.10 79.29 -0.97
N GLN A 873 -32.63 79.99 -1.98
CA GLN A 873 -33.47 79.36 -3.02
C GLN A 873 -32.72 78.26 -3.79
N SER A 874 -31.43 78.45 -4.07
CA SER A 874 -30.58 77.41 -4.67
C SER A 874 -30.37 76.24 -3.70
N LYS A 875 -30.17 76.51 -2.40
CA LYS A 875 -30.05 75.47 -1.36
C LYS A 875 -31.33 74.63 -1.25
N ILE A 876 -32.52 75.25 -1.28
CA ILE A 876 -33.82 74.57 -1.32
C ILE A 876 -33.95 73.69 -2.56
N GLN A 877 -33.62 74.22 -3.74
CA GLN A 877 -33.69 73.45 -4.99
C GLN A 877 -32.74 72.25 -4.98
N LYS A 878 -31.51 72.42 -4.47
CA LYS A 878 -30.54 71.33 -4.32
C LYS A 878 -31.03 70.27 -3.33
N HIS A 879 -31.66 70.67 -2.22
CA HIS A 879 -32.23 69.72 -1.26
C HIS A 879 -33.44 68.97 -1.82
N ALA A 880 -34.30 69.63 -2.60
CA ALA A 880 -35.39 68.95 -3.32
C ALA A 880 -34.88 67.92 -4.35
N ALA A 881 -33.76 68.22 -5.01
CA ALA A 881 -33.08 67.26 -5.88
C ALA A 881 -32.48 66.08 -5.07
N PHE A 882 -31.91 66.35 -3.90
CA PHE A 882 -31.43 65.32 -2.96
C PHE A 882 -32.56 64.41 -2.47
N GLU A 883 -33.72 64.93 -2.09
CA GLU A 883 -34.89 64.11 -1.71
C GLU A 883 -35.42 63.27 -2.87
N SER A 884 -35.36 63.80 -4.09
CA SER A 884 -35.70 63.03 -5.31
C SER A 884 -34.71 61.88 -5.53
N GLU A 885 -33.42 62.10 -5.28
CA GLU A 885 -32.39 61.06 -5.29
C GLU A 885 -32.66 59.98 -4.22
N LEU A 886 -33.01 60.37 -2.99
CA LEU A 886 -33.38 59.42 -1.94
C LEU A 886 -34.58 58.56 -2.34
N SER A 887 -35.62 59.19 -2.90
CA SER A 887 -36.81 58.49 -3.39
C SER A 887 -36.48 57.47 -4.48
N ALA A 888 -35.63 57.85 -5.44
CA ALA A 888 -35.19 56.95 -6.51
C ALA A 888 -34.37 55.75 -5.99
N ASN A 889 -33.59 55.95 -4.93
CA ASN A 889 -32.75 54.90 -4.34
C ASN A 889 -33.49 54.00 -3.32
N ARG A 890 -34.75 54.30 -2.98
CA ARG A 890 -35.58 53.44 -2.11
C ARG A 890 -35.66 51.99 -2.60
N GLY A 891 -35.67 51.80 -3.92
CA GLY A 891 -35.67 50.48 -4.55
C GLY A 891 -34.40 49.67 -4.25
N ARG A 892 -33.24 50.31 -4.06
CA ARG A 892 -31.98 49.63 -3.72
C ARG A 892 -31.99 49.08 -2.30
N VAL A 893 -32.48 49.87 -1.34
CA VAL A 893 -32.65 49.43 0.05
C VAL A 893 -33.63 48.26 0.11
N ALA A 894 -34.79 48.39 -0.53
CA ALA A 894 -35.78 47.32 -0.57
C ALA A 894 -35.27 46.04 -1.27
N ALA A 895 -34.40 46.16 -2.28
CA ALA A 895 -33.80 45.01 -2.94
C ALA A 895 -32.90 44.21 -2.00
N VAL A 896 -32.04 44.87 -1.22
CA VAL A 896 -31.18 44.22 -0.22
C VAL A 896 -32.02 43.63 0.92
N THR A 897 -33.06 44.34 1.38
CA THR A 897 -33.98 43.80 2.39
C THR A 897 -34.65 42.52 1.93
N ASN A 898 -35.20 42.51 0.71
CA ASN A 898 -35.83 41.32 0.12
C ASN A 898 -34.82 40.19 -0.13
N GLU A 899 -33.58 40.50 -0.50
CA GLU A 899 -32.50 39.51 -0.60
C GLU A 899 -32.27 38.81 0.75
N GLY A 900 -32.13 39.57 1.84
CA GLY A 900 -31.95 39.02 3.20
C GLY A 900 -33.17 38.23 3.69
N GLU A 901 -34.38 38.76 3.52
CA GLU A 901 -35.63 38.08 3.90
C GLU A 901 -35.81 36.75 3.17
N LYS A 902 -35.45 36.68 1.89
CA LYS A 902 -35.46 35.43 1.11
C LYS A 902 -34.49 34.40 1.67
N LEU A 903 -33.28 34.82 2.06
CA LEU A 903 -32.31 33.91 2.68
C LEU A 903 -32.83 33.37 4.03
N ILE A 904 -33.42 34.23 4.86
CA ILE A 904 -34.03 33.82 6.13
C ILE A 904 -35.19 32.85 5.89
N GLY A 905 -36.10 33.16 4.95
CA GLY A 905 -37.24 32.31 4.60
C GLY A 905 -36.83 30.95 4.03
N ALA A 906 -35.65 30.86 3.41
CA ALA A 906 -35.07 29.60 2.94
C ALA A 906 -34.39 28.77 4.05
N GLY A 907 -34.37 29.26 5.30
CA GLY A 907 -33.73 28.56 6.42
C GLY A 907 -32.19 28.65 6.41
N HIS A 908 -31.64 29.73 5.85
CA HIS A 908 -30.21 29.95 5.76
C HIS A 908 -29.51 29.90 7.13
N PHE A 909 -28.33 29.26 7.22
CA PHE A 909 -27.69 29.01 8.52
C PHE A 909 -27.35 30.28 9.33
N ALA A 910 -27.07 31.39 8.63
CA ALA A 910 -26.77 32.69 9.21
C ALA A 910 -28.02 33.59 9.38
N GLY A 911 -29.24 33.01 9.41
CA GLY A 911 -30.48 33.78 9.43
C GLY A 911 -30.56 34.83 10.56
N MET A 912 -30.02 34.53 11.75
CA MET A 912 -29.97 35.49 12.86
C MET A 912 -29.06 36.70 12.57
N GLU A 913 -27.89 36.45 11.99
CA GLU A 913 -26.94 37.50 11.60
C GLU A 913 -27.53 38.39 10.50
N ILE A 914 -28.15 37.76 9.48
CA ILE A 914 -28.83 38.46 8.40
C ILE A 914 -29.94 39.36 8.97
N GLN A 915 -30.76 38.85 9.89
CA GLN A 915 -31.83 39.62 10.51
C GLN A 915 -31.30 40.84 11.27
N THR A 916 -30.23 40.67 12.05
CA THR A 916 -29.61 41.78 12.79
C THR A 916 -29.15 42.88 11.83
N ARG A 917 -28.54 42.50 10.70
CA ARG A 917 -28.13 43.47 9.67
C ARG A 917 -29.34 44.17 9.04
N LEU A 918 -30.40 43.45 8.70
CA LEU A 918 -31.61 44.05 8.14
C LEU A 918 -32.23 45.10 9.08
N ASP A 919 -32.26 44.82 10.38
CA ASP A 919 -32.76 45.75 11.39
C ASP A 919 -31.87 47.01 11.49
N GLU A 920 -30.55 46.85 11.44
CA GLU A 920 -29.58 47.96 11.39
C GLU A 920 -29.77 48.83 10.14
N LEU A 921 -29.98 48.22 8.97
CA LEU A 921 -30.24 48.92 7.70
C LEU A 921 -31.52 49.76 7.77
N ASP A 922 -32.61 49.17 8.24
CA ASP A 922 -33.91 49.84 8.34
C ASP A 922 -33.84 51.03 9.31
N ALA A 923 -33.13 50.87 10.43
CA ALA A 923 -32.89 51.96 11.38
C ALA A 923 -32.10 53.12 10.74
N ALA A 924 -30.98 52.81 10.04
CA ALA A 924 -30.16 53.82 9.38
C ALA A 924 -30.92 54.53 8.25
N TRP A 925 -31.72 53.79 7.47
CA TRP A 925 -32.55 54.37 6.41
C TRP A 925 -33.62 55.32 6.96
N ARG A 926 -34.32 54.93 8.03
CA ARG A 926 -35.32 55.81 8.69
C ARG A 926 -34.68 57.07 9.24
N GLN A 927 -33.53 56.94 9.91
CA GLN A 927 -32.79 58.10 10.42
C GLN A 927 -32.43 59.10 9.31
N LEU A 928 -32.01 58.62 8.14
CA LEU A 928 -31.72 59.46 6.99
C LEU A 928 -32.97 60.19 6.47
N GLN A 929 -34.11 59.49 6.39
CA GLN A 929 -35.37 60.10 5.99
C GLN A 929 -35.81 61.19 6.97
N ASP A 930 -35.78 60.92 8.27
CA ASP A 930 -36.15 61.87 9.31
C ASP A 930 -35.23 63.10 9.31
N THR A 931 -33.91 62.89 9.15
CA THR A 931 -32.93 63.98 9.08
C THR A 931 -33.15 64.84 7.83
N SER A 932 -33.38 64.22 6.67
CA SER A 932 -33.65 64.93 5.42
C SER A 932 -34.93 65.76 5.50
N GLN A 933 -35.98 65.20 6.12
CA GLN A 933 -37.24 65.90 6.35
C GLN A 933 -37.02 67.10 7.27
N LEU A 934 -36.32 66.93 8.39
CA LEU A 934 -35.99 68.02 9.29
C LEU A 934 -35.23 69.13 8.55
N LYS A 935 -34.24 68.81 7.72
CA LYS A 935 -33.50 69.80 6.93
C LYS A 935 -34.39 70.54 5.93
N ARG A 936 -35.35 69.86 5.28
CA ARG A 936 -36.33 70.51 4.39
C ARG A 936 -37.16 71.53 5.16
N ASP A 937 -37.68 71.13 6.32
CA ASP A 937 -38.50 72.00 7.16
C ASP A 937 -37.67 73.21 7.63
N ARG A 938 -36.41 73.01 8.04
CA ARG A 938 -35.48 74.09 8.42
C ARG A 938 -35.10 75.03 7.28
N LEU A 939 -34.93 74.53 6.05
CA LEU A 939 -34.70 75.37 4.88
C LEU A 939 -35.93 76.22 4.53
N ASN A 940 -37.13 75.66 4.70
CA ASN A 940 -38.38 76.39 4.50
C ASN A 940 -38.59 77.46 5.59
N ASP A 941 -38.34 77.12 6.85
CA ASP A 941 -38.27 78.06 7.97
C ASP A 941 -37.33 79.24 7.63
N ALA A 942 -36.08 78.95 7.24
CA ALA A 942 -35.09 79.97 6.90
C ALA A 942 -35.57 80.90 5.76
N TYR A 943 -36.32 80.35 4.81
CA TYR A 943 -36.88 81.13 3.70
C TYR A 943 -38.00 82.04 4.16
N GLN A 944 -38.89 81.55 5.02
CA GLN A 944 -39.93 82.37 5.62
C GLN A 944 -39.33 83.51 6.46
N ALA A 945 -38.26 83.24 7.22
CA ALA A 945 -37.52 84.25 7.97
C ALA A 945 -36.87 85.32 7.07
N LEU A 946 -36.32 84.92 5.92
CA LEU A 946 -35.74 85.84 4.93
C LEU A 946 -36.81 86.75 4.31
N VAL A 947 -37.94 86.17 3.89
CA VAL A 947 -39.07 86.94 3.34
C VAL A 947 -39.59 87.92 4.38
N PHE A 948 -39.78 87.47 5.61
CA PHE A 948 -40.21 88.34 6.71
C PHE A 948 -39.20 89.46 7.00
N SER A 949 -37.90 89.16 7.01
CA SER A 949 -36.85 90.16 7.19
C SER A 949 -36.85 91.22 6.09
N ALA A 950 -37.14 90.84 4.84
CA ALA A 950 -37.29 91.80 3.74
C ALA A 950 -38.53 92.69 3.92
N THR A 951 -39.65 92.14 4.42
CA THR A 951 -40.84 92.94 4.79
C THR A 951 -40.54 93.92 5.92
N LEU A 952 -39.76 93.48 6.91
CA LEU A 952 -39.30 94.35 8.00
C LEU A 952 -38.41 95.50 7.48
N GLU A 953 -37.44 95.20 6.62
CA GLU A 953 -36.57 96.22 6.00
C GLU A 953 -37.35 97.21 5.14
N GLU A 954 -38.36 96.75 4.38
CA GLU A 954 -39.27 97.63 3.63
C GLU A 954 -39.98 98.61 4.57
N GLN A 955 -40.49 98.14 5.72
CA GLN A 955 -41.10 99.02 6.71
C GLN A 955 -40.09 99.97 7.37
N GLU A 956 -38.88 99.51 7.67
CA GLU A 956 -37.81 100.38 8.20
C GLU A 956 -37.47 101.51 7.22
N THR A 957 -37.32 101.20 5.93
CA THR A 957 -37.04 102.23 4.90
C THR A 957 -38.19 103.23 4.74
N TRP A 958 -39.44 102.77 4.78
CA TRP A 958 -40.60 103.66 4.77
C TRP A 958 -40.61 104.56 6.01
N MET A 959 -40.34 104.00 7.21
CA MET A 959 -40.24 104.78 8.45
C MET A 959 -39.15 105.85 8.36
N ASP A 960 -37.96 105.51 7.84
CA ASP A 960 -36.87 106.47 7.61
C ASP A 960 -37.30 107.60 6.66
N GLU A 961 -38.01 107.28 5.57
CA GLU A 961 -38.54 108.28 4.62
C GLU A 961 -39.59 109.20 5.26
N VAL A 962 -40.48 108.65 6.09
CA VAL A 962 -41.47 109.42 6.84
C VAL A 962 -40.78 110.34 7.85
N GLU A 963 -39.86 109.83 8.65
CA GLU A 963 -39.08 110.61 9.61
C GLU A 963 -38.30 111.73 8.93
N GLN A 964 -37.68 111.46 7.77
CA GLN A 964 -36.99 112.48 6.97
C GLN A 964 -37.95 113.58 6.47
N GLN A 965 -39.15 113.22 6.01
CA GLN A 965 -40.17 114.19 5.59
C GLN A 965 -40.69 115.03 6.76
N LEU A 966 -40.84 114.45 7.95
CA LEU A 966 -41.26 115.15 9.17
C LEU A 966 -40.19 116.11 9.70
N GLN A 967 -38.90 115.85 9.43
CA GLN A 967 -37.79 116.75 9.77
C GLN A 967 -37.63 117.95 8.81
N SER A 968 -38.47 118.05 7.78
CA SER A 968 -38.43 119.17 6.84
C SER A 968 -38.79 120.51 7.52
N GLU A 969 -37.83 121.45 7.55
CA GLU A 969 -38.03 122.82 8.06
C GLU A 969 -38.63 123.79 7.00
N ASP A 970 -39.07 123.27 5.84
CA ASP A 970 -39.75 124.09 4.82
C ASP A 970 -41.18 124.44 5.26
N HIS A 971 -41.38 125.70 5.67
CA HIS A 971 -42.68 126.24 6.06
C HIS A 971 -43.40 126.97 4.94
N GLY A 972 -42.90 126.92 3.69
CA GLY A 972 -43.47 127.63 2.54
C GLY A 972 -43.14 129.12 2.50
N LYS A 973 -43.28 129.74 1.33
CA LYS A 973 -42.92 131.16 1.06
C LYS A 973 -44.12 132.08 0.83
N ASP A 974 -45.31 131.50 0.66
CA ASP A 974 -46.59 132.17 0.42
C ASP A 974 -47.78 131.28 0.85
N LEU A 975 -49.00 131.83 0.93
CA LEU A 975 -50.18 131.08 1.38
C LEU A 975 -50.48 129.83 0.53
N SER A 976 -50.24 129.90 -0.79
CA SER A 976 -50.48 128.78 -1.70
C SER A 976 -49.48 127.63 -1.48
N SER A 977 -48.20 127.92 -1.22
CA SER A 977 -47.20 126.92 -0.84
C SER A 977 -47.47 126.32 0.53
N VAL A 978 -47.97 127.10 1.49
CA VAL A 978 -48.42 126.60 2.80
C VAL A 978 -49.63 125.67 2.66
N GLU A 979 -50.65 126.03 1.87
CA GLU A 979 -51.81 125.16 1.60
C GLU A 979 -51.39 123.85 0.90
N HIS A 980 -50.39 123.92 -0.01
CA HIS A 980 -49.83 122.75 -0.66
C HIS A 980 -49.05 121.86 0.31
N LEU A 981 -48.22 122.44 1.19
CA LEU A 981 -47.47 121.72 2.23
C LEU A 981 -48.40 121.08 3.26
N LEU A 982 -49.45 121.79 3.69
CA LEU A 982 -50.49 121.24 4.57
C LEU A 982 -51.23 120.09 3.89
N LYS A 983 -51.61 120.23 2.62
CA LYS A 983 -52.24 119.14 1.86
C LYS A 983 -51.30 117.93 1.74
N ARG A 984 -50.00 118.14 1.53
CA ARG A 984 -48.98 117.08 1.51
C ARG A 984 -48.82 116.45 2.90
N HIS A 985 -48.86 117.22 3.97
CA HIS A 985 -48.82 116.71 5.34
C HIS A 985 -50.06 115.88 5.68
N THR A 986 -51.27 116.32 5.31
CA THR A 986 -52.50 115.53 5.47
C THR A 986 -52.47 114.22 4.67
N LEU A 987 -51.83 114.22 3.49
CA LEU A 987 -51.60 112.98 2.74
C LEU A 987 -50.60 112.05 3.47
N LEU A 988 -49.54 112.60 4.07
CA LEU A 988 -48.58 111.86 4.88
C LEU A 988 -49.23 111.29 6.16
N GLU A 989 -50.08 112.05 6.85
CA GLU A 989 -50.86 111.57 8.00
C GLU A 989 -51.79 110.41 7.61
N GLY A 990 -52.42 110.51 6.43
CA GLY A 990 -53.22 109.42 5.87
C GLY A 990 -52.39 108.18 5.52
N ASP A 991 -51.19 108.37 4.98
CA ASP A 991 -50.24 107.29 4.66
C ASP A 991 -49.78 106.55 5.92
N VAL A 992 -49.34 107.29 6.95
CA VAL A 992 -48.97 106.73 8.27
C VAL A 992 -50.13 105.98 8.90
N HIS A 993 -51.35 106.49 8.79
CA HIS A 993 -52.54 105.79 9.29
C HIS A 993 -52.77 104.45 8.57
N ASN A 994 -52.60 104.40 7.24
CA ASN A 994 -52.77 103.19 6.46
C ASN A 994 -51.68 102.14 6.74
N HIS A 995 -50.46 102.56 7.09
CA HIS A 995 -49.38 101.66 7.48
C HIS A 995 -49.56 101.00 8.86
N GLY A 996 -50.60 101.37 9.63
CA GLY A 996 -51.00 100.64 10.84
C GLY A 996 -51.42 99.19 10.57
N GLU A 997 -52.09 98.92 9.45
CA GLU A 997 -52.50 97.57 9.07
C GLU A 997 -51.29 96.65 8.78
N PRO A 998 -50.28 97.04 7.97
CA PRO A 998 -49.01 96.32 7.84
C PRO A 998 -48.32 96.01 9.18
N MET A 999 -48.32 96.93 10.15
CA MET A 999 -47.71 96.69 11.46
C MET A 999 -48.44 95.64 12.28
N ASP A 1000 -49.78 95.64 12.22
CA ASP A 1000 -50.59 94.57 12.81
C ASP A 1000 -50.33 93.21 12.12
N GLN A 1001 -50.16 93.21 10.79
CA GLN A 1001 -49.79 92.00 10.04
C GLN A 1001 -48.40 91.48 10.44
N ILE A 1002 -47.41 92.35 10.63
CA ILE A 1002 -46.08 91.99 11.13
C ILE A 1002 -46.17 91.36 12.52
N LYS A 1003 -46.98 91.94 13.42
CA LYS A 1003 -47.19 91.41 14.77
C LYS A 1003 -47.85 90.03 14.76
N MET A 1004 -48.86 89.83 13.91
CA MET A 1004 -49.53 88.54 13.73
C MET A 1004 -48.58 87.49 13.13
N ALA A 1005 -47.79 87.86 12.12
CA ALA A 1005 -46.79 86.98 11.52
C ALA A 1005 -45.71 86.56 12.51
N ALA A 1006 -45.14 87.49 13.28
CA ALA A 1006 -44.16 87.20 14.34
C ALA A 1006 -44.73 86.23 15.40
N SER A 1007 -45.98 86.43 15.82
CA SER A 1007 -46.66 85.53 16.76
C SER A 1007 -46.85 84.12 16.17
N THR A 1008 -47.15 84.03 14.88
CA THR A 1008 -47.31 82.75 14.17
C THR A 1008 -45.98 81.96 14.11
N PHE A 1009 -44.84 82.64 13.92
CA PHE A 1009 -43.51 82.03 14.00
C PHE A 1009 -43.19 81.50 15.41
N GLN A 1010 -43.66 82.19 16.46
CA GLN A 1010 -43.50 81.72 17.84
C GLN A 1010 -44.32 80.46 18.13
N GLU A 1011 -45.58 80.43 17.70
CA GLU A 1011 -46.49 79.29 17.89
C GLU A 1011 -46.06 78.04 17.10
N SER A 1012 -45.52 78.24 15.89
CA SER A 1012 -45.00 77.16 15.04
C SER A 1012 -43.64 76.61 15.49
N ASN A 1013 -43.06 77.13 16.57
CA ASN A 1013 -41.74 76.71 17.08
C ASN A 1013 -40.63 76.84 16.01
N HIS A 1014 -40.70 77.89 15.21
CA HIS A 1014 -39.73 78.23 14.18
C HIS A 1014 -38.31 78.34 14.76
N PHE A 1015 -37.26 77.89 14.05
CA PHE A 1015 -35.92 77.84 14.66
C PHE A 1015 -35.30 79.22 14.96
N MET A 1016 -35.71 80.27 14.23
CA MET A 1016 -35.30 81.67 14.46
C MET A 1016 -36.36 82.48 15.23
N ARG A 1017 -37.34 81.83 15.88
CA ARG A 1017 -38.49 82.52 16.48
C ARG A 1017 -38.12 83.69 17.39
N ASP A 1018 -37.07 83.54 18.19
CA ASP A 1018 -36.67 84.55 19.18
C ASP A 1018 -36.06 85.77 18.47
N GLU A 1019 -35.20 85.56 17.46
CA GLU A 1019 -34.60 86.62 16.64
C GLU A 1019 -35.65 87.38 15.80
N ILE A 1020 -36.60 86.64 15.20
CA ILE A 1020 -37.72 87.21 14.44
C ILE A 1020 -38.61 88.07 15.35
N GLN A 1021 -38.90 87.57 16.55
CA GLN A 1021 -39.76 88.26 17.51
C GLN A 1021 -39.12 89.54 18.03
N ASP A 1022 -37.80 89.54 18.27
CA ASP A 1022 -37.08 90.71 18.75
C ASP A 1022 -37.00 91.80 17.66
N ARG A 1023 -36.64 91.45 16.41
CA ARG A 1023 -36.64 92.42 15.29
C ARG A 1023 -38.03 93.00 15.00
N ALA A 1024 -39.07 92.17 15.00
CA ALA A 1024 -40.44 92.65 14.83
C ALA A 1024 -40.84 93.62 15.95
N ARG A 1025 -40.44 93.33 17.20
CA ARG A 1025 -40.71 94.20 18.34
C ARG A 1025 -40.02 95.55 18.21
N GLU A 1026 -38.77 95.58 17.74
CA GLU A 1026 -38.02 96.83 17.53
C GLU A 1026 -38.75 97.75 16.54
N ILE A 1027 -39.15 97.23 15.38
CA ILE A 1027 -39.87 98.00 14.35
C ILE A 1027 -41.25 98.45 14.82
N ILE A 1028 -42.00 97.58 15.51
CA ILE A 1028 -43.33 97.94 16.06
C ILE A 1028 -43.21 99.01 17.16
N SER A 1029 -42.07 99.07 17.86
CA SER A 1029 -41.86 100.00 18.97
C SER A 1029 -41.36 101.38 18.53
N ARG A 1030 -40.69 101.44 17.38
CA ARG A 1030 -40.31 102.68 16.71
C ARG A 1030 -41.57 103.35 16.17
#